data_AF-A0A8H7K748-F1
#
_entry.id   AF-A0A8H7K748-F1
#
_cell.length_a   1.000
_cell.length_b   1.000
_cell.length_c   1.000
_cell.angle_alpha   90.00
_cell.angle_beta   90.00
_cell.angle_gamma   90.00
#
_symmetry.space_group_name_H-M   'P 1'
#
loop_
_entity.id
_entity.type
_entity.pdbx_description
1 polymer ?
#
loop_
_entity_poly.entity_id
_entity_poly.type
_entity_poly.pdbx_seq_one_letter_code
_entity_poly.pdbx_strand_id
1 'polypeptide(L)'
;MDCTHDNETPAQKRDARDTLPNAALVNMCSSATGSVMGYDEIYPKLIDLVNETRLYTSESSGPNSVQVGGGRNGIGGVKKLLNQIHTLMGKDGYEETHIHHEDQYITVHRVHPESRKGYFLIAHTAFPGYGNGNGAFSAVTLTGTKARHLGSWMLEVDSSDETTREVLSDAKALRGLPSRVVDLPGIRMEYTGDDTVITVRDKFPPGSIALFETWIPSAEHSAGLDTYVTSGAKEAWRDLDLVDLNFLVYRCEAEERDSSDGRDGVYDIPGHGKLIYAGLQGWWSILEPIIRENNLAHPLCQNLRDGQWALDYIIGRLQRISSTETYKRLSKPATWLQERFDAIRKIPNFLLPRYFGLIIRTAYVASKERSIALMSEDVQMGQWFLQSLALVSVQQTGYVKSASLWPDKAVPSLAAGVPHFAVEWARCWGRDVFISIRGLFLGTGRFEEAREHILAFGSVLKHGMIPNLLSSGDAPRYNARDSIWFFLQAIQDYIRLAPEGDEFLKTKVRRRFLPYDDTWFPKDDPRTYSKESTIEDIIQEALQRHASGMRYREANAGPQIDSQMKDEGFNQDIKVDWNTGLIFGGNQSNCGTWMDKMGESEKAGSKGVPGTPRDGAAIEITGLLYSTLVWLAKLHKAGKYPYESVKKADGTPVTFDEWAGRIKDNFEKCYYVPESADEDANYDVNSAIVNRRGIYKDLYKSGKEFEDYQLRANFPIAMTVAPDLFDDKHALHALCLADKVLRGPTGMATLDPADLNYRPYYRNSEDSEDFATSKGRNYHQGPEWLWPTGFFLRALLKFDLKRRATREDRTEAFQQVTRRLAGCKKMIKENVWAGLVELTQKNNEPCPDSSPTQAWSAGCLIDLYMDAAEEQEVERD
;
A
#
# COMPACT_ATOMS: atom_id res chain seq x y z
N MET A 1 13.06 11.02 -42.83
CA MET A 1 13.68 11.29 -44.14
C MET A 1 15.08 11.78 -43.89
N ASP A 2 16.08 11.23 -44.56
CA ASP A 2 17.44 11.76 -44.57
C ASP A 2 17.53 13.09 -45.34
N CYS A 3 16.79 13.21 -46.45
CA CYS A 3 16.53 14.46 -47.17
C CYS A 3 15.19 14.39 -47.92
N THR A 4 14.38 15.45 -47.85
CA THR A 4 13.15 15.57 -48.66
C THR A 4 13.42 16.28 -49.98
N HIS A 5 12.44 16.27 -50.90
CA HIS A 5 12.49 17.03 -52.15
C HIS A 5 12.37 18.54 -51.97
N ASP A 6 12.18 19.05 -50.76
CA ASP A 6 12.10 20.48 -50.43
C ASP A 6 13.32 20.94 -49.59
N ASN A 7 14.27 20.05 -49.31
CA ASN A 7 15.44 20.37 -48.50
C ASN A 7 16.64 20.75 -49.35
N GLU A 8 17.35 21.79 -48.94
CA GLU A 8 18.72 22.03 -49.41
C GLU A 8 19.57 20.76 -49.22
N THR A 9 20.37 20.41 -50.24
CA THR A 9 21.18 19.19 -50.21
C THR A 9 22.31 19.31 -49.17
N PRO A 10 22.93 18.20 -48.73
CA PRO A 10 24.11 18.26 -47.86
C PRO A 10 25.21 19.17 -48.42
N ALA A 11 25.40 19.21 -49.74
CA ALA A 11 26.37 20.09 -50.39
C ALA A 11 26.06 21.60 -50.25
N GLN A 12 24.79 21.96 -50.02
CA GLN A 12 24.38 23.35 -49.81
C GLN A 12 24.39 23.75 -48.33
N LYS A 13 23.96 22.83 -47.45
CA LYS A 13 23.69 23.13 -46.04
C LYS A 13 24.81 22.70 -45.09
N ARG A 14 25.63 21.73 -45.50
CA ARG A 14 26.72 21.10 -44.74
C ARG A 14 27.90 20.85 -45.70
N ASP A 15 28.68 19.80 -45.44
CA ASP A 15 29.59 19.21 -46.41
C ASP A 15 28.88 18.07 -47.16
N ALA A 16 29.12 17.95 -48.47
CA ALA A 16 28.56 16.87 -49.29
C ALA A 16 28.91 15.47 -48.77
N ARG A 17 30.04 15.33 -48.06
CA ARG A 17 30.48 14.08 -47.42
C ARG A 17 29.55 13.63 -46.30
N ASP A 18 28.79 14.53 -45.68
CA ASP A 18 27.85 14.22 -44.60
C ASP A 18 26.68 13.34 -45.06
N THR A 19 26.46 13.22 -46.37
CA THR A 19 25.42 12.37 -46.95
C THR A 19 25.50 10.93 -46.42
N LEU A 20 26.71 10.38 -46.28
CA LEU A 20 26.94 9.02 -45.78
C LEU A 20 26.61 8.84 -44.28
N PRO A 21 27.24 9.56 -43.34
CA PRO A 21 26.91 9.44 -41.91
C PRO A 21 25.46 9.84 -41.60
N ASN A 22 24.91 10.88 -42.22
CA ASN A 22 23.51 11.27 -42.03
C ASN A 22 22.54 10.17 -42.49
N ALA A 23 22.78 9.55 -43.65
CA ALA A 23 21.98 8.42 -44.12
C ALA A 23 22.05 7.23 -43.14
N ALA A 24 23.25 6.89 -42.68
CA ALA A 24 23.45 5.79 -41.73
C ALA A 24 22.70 6.02 -40.42
N LEU A 25 22.78 7.22 -39.85
CA LEU A 25 22.07 7.58 -38.63
C LEU A 25 20.55 7.44 -38.78
N VAL A 26 19.98 7.93 -39.88
CA VAL A 26 18.55 7.80 -40.17
C VAL A 26 18.15 6.34 -40.33
N ASN A 27 18.95 5.53 -41.02
CA ASN A 27 18.71 4.09 -41.17
C ASN A 27 18.81 3.31 -39.85
N MET A 28 19.50 3.84 -38.84
CA MET A 28 19.53 3.23 -37.50
C MET A 28 18.26 3.52 -36.68
N CYS A 29 17.42 4.50 -37.05
CA CYS A 29 16.20 4.81 -36.31
C CYS A 29 15.14 3.69 -36.38
N SER A 30 14.41 3.46 -35.28
CA SER A 30 13.23 2.58 -35.26
C SER A 30 11.98 3.30 -35.77
N SER A 31 12.02 3.71 -37.04
CA SER A 31 10.95 4.41 -37.73
C SER A 31 11.03 4.17 -39.23
N ALA A 32 9.99 4.51 -40.00
CA ALA A 32 10.10 4.54 -41.46
C ALA A 32 11.22 5.51 -41.90
N THR A 33 11.95 5.12 -42.93
CA THR A 33 13.02 5.92 -43.55
C THR A 33 12.73 6.11 -45.03
N GLY A 34 13.31 7.16 -45.61
CA GLY A 34 13.12 7.52 -47.01
C GLY A 34 14.04 8.67 -47.39
N SER A 35 14.36 8.73 -48.67
CA SER A 35 15.33 9.63 -49.30
C SER A 35 14.79 10.14 -50.63
N VAL A 36 15.10 11.38 -50.99
CA VAL A 36 14.83 11.92 -52.31
C VAL A 36 15.88 11.47 -53.32
N MET A 37 15.46 11.18 -54.56
CA MET A 37 16.38 11.00 -55.69
C MET A 37 17.32 12.21 -55.80
N GLY A 38 18.62 11.97 -55.90
CA GLY A 38 19.65 13.01 -55.90
C GLY A 38 20.36 13.18 -54.55
N TYR A 39 19.77 12.74 -53.44
CA TYR A 39 20.49 12.70 -52.16
C TYR A 39 21.57 11.62 -52.18
N ASP A 40 21.21 10.37 -52.49
CA ASP A 40 22.15 9.25 -52.55
C ASP A 40 23.20 9.41 -53.67
N GLU A 41 22.86 10.15 -54.73
CA GLU A 41 23.73 10.51 -55.86
C GLU A 41 24.60 11.76 -55.60
N ILE A 42 24.46 12.45 -54.47
CA ILE A 42 25.25 13.64 -54.10
C ILE A 42 24.99 14.84 -55.04
N TYR A 43 23.73 15.21 -55.26
CA TYR A 43 23.40 16.38 -56.07
C TYR A 43 23.90 17.68 -55.41
N PRO A 44 24.55 18.58 -56.17
CA PRO A 44 25.16 19.78 -55.61
C PRO A 44 24.13 20.83 -55.17
N LYS A 45 22.90 20.76 -55.68
CA LYS A 45 21.81 21.70 -55.36
C LYS A 45 20.46 21.00 -55.31
N LEU A 46 19.57 21.55 -54.47
CA LEU A 46 18.15 21.25 -54.46
C LEU A 46 17.57 21.50 -55.85
N ILE A 47 16.71 20.58 -56.26
CA ILE A 47 16.04 20.59 -57.55
C ILE A 47 14.90 21.60 -57.51
N ASP A 48 14.86 22.53 -58.47
CA ASP A 48 13.76 23.45 -58.64
C ASP A 48 12.54 22.70 -59.21
N LEU A 49 11.55 22.44 -58.36
CA LEU A 49 10.34 21.70 -58.69
C LEU A 49 9.50 22.35 -59.81
N VAL A 50 9.67 23.65 -60.07
CA VAL A 50 8.89 24.40 -61.06
C VAL A 50 9.58 24.42 -62.42
N ASN A 51 10.90 24.67 -62.43
CA ASN A 51 11.61 25.01 -63.66
C ASN A 51 12.56 23.92 -64.17
N GLU A 52 12.85 22.89 -63.39
CA GLU A 52 13.78 21.85 -63.80
C GLU A 52 13.16 20.89 -64.83
N THR A 53 13.84 20.69 -65.96
CA THR A 53 13.39 19.80 -67.05
C THR A 53 14.36 18.68 -67.37
N ARG A 54 15.55 18.68 -66.76
CA ARG A 54 16.58 17.65 -66.98
C ARG A 54 16.18 16.32 -66.34
N LEU A 55 16.64 15.22 -66.91
CA LEU A 55 16.34 13.87 -66.43
C LEU A 55 17.32 13.41 -65.34
N TYR A 56 16.85 12.58 -64.41
CA TYR A 56 17.70 11.98 -63.38
C TYR A 56 18.76 11.05 -63.98
N THR A 57 19.95 11.08 -63.40
CA THR A 57 20.97 10.04 -63.59
C THR A 57 21.37 9.47 -62.24
N SER A 58 21.54 8.15 -62.21
CA SER A 58 21.99 7.40 -61.05
C SER A 58 22.68 6.12 -61.51
N GLU A 59 23.96 5.95 -61.16
CA GLU A 59 24.68 4.69 -61.40
C GLU A 59 24.09 3.52 -60.60
N SER A 60 23.36 3.84 -59.52
CA SER A 60 22.69 2.86 -58.66
C SER A 60 21.32 2.42 -59.21
N SER A 61 20.80 3.06 -60.26
CA SER A 61 19.50 2.77 -60.86
C SER A 61 19.58 2.03 -62.20
N GLY A 62 20.77 1.53 -62.58
CA GLY A 62 20.99 0.79 -63.82
C GLY A 62 20.47 -0.67 -63.81
N PRO A 63 20.55 -1.39 -64.94
CA PRO A 63 20.06 -2.77 -65.07
C PRO A 63 20.87 -3.80 -64.27
N ASN A 64 22.08 -3.45 -63.84
CA ASN A 64 22.93 -4.30 -63.01
C ASN A 64 22.59 -4.12 -61.53
N SER A 65 22.61 -5.20 -60.75
CA SER A 65 22.35 -5.12 -59.32
C SER A 65 23.46 -4.36 -58.59
N VAL A 66 23.08 -3.34 -57.82
CA VAL A 66 24.00 -2.58 -56.96
C VAL A 66 24.70 -3.55 -55.99
N GLN A 67 26.03 -3.55 -55.97
CA GLN A 67 26.81 -4.36 -55.04
C GLN A 67 26.98 -3.64 -53.70
N VAL A 68 26.99 -4.41 -52.61
CA VAL A 68 27.22 -3.86 -51.26
C VAL A 68 28.70 -3.49 -51.10
N GLY A 69 28.96 -2.32 -50.53
CA GLY A 69 30.31 -1.82 -50.25
C GLY A 69 30.62 -0.51 -50.98
N GLY A 70 31.92 -0.24 -51.17
CA GLY A 70 32.40 0.95 -51.88
C GLY A 70 31.92 1.04 -53.33
N GLY A 71 31.65 2.26 -53.79
CA GLY A 71 31.11 2.55 -55.12
C GLY A 71 31.53 3.94 -55.60
N ARG A 72 31.24 4.25 -56.87
CA ARG A 72 31.44 5.58 -57.45
C ARG A 72 30.11 6.32 -57.56
N ASN A 73 30.19 7.64 -57.63
CA ASN A 73 29.09 8.55 -57.95
C ASN A 73 27.85 8.37 -57.04
N GLY A 74 28.08 8.27 -55.73
CA GLY A 74 27.03 8.17 -54.73
C GLY A 74 27.32 7.19 -53.59
N ILE A 75 26.35 7.03 -52.70
CA ILE A 75 26.39 6.11 -51.55
C ILE A 75 25.57 4.83 -51.76
N GLY A 76 25.04 4.59 -52.96
CA GLY A 76 24.05 3.52 -53.21
C GLY A 76 24.45 2.11 -52.75
N GLY A 77 25.74 1.75 -52.86
CA GLY A 77 26.26 0.46 -52.39
C GLY A 77 26.14 0.27 -50.87
N VAL A 78 26.52 1.29 -50.10
CA VAL A 78 26.38 1.29 -48.63
C VAL A 78 24.93 1.53 -48.21
N LYS A 79 24.18 2.37 -48.93
CA LYS A 79 22.75 2.60 -48.70
C LYS A 79 21.95 1.31 -48.83
N LYS A 80 22.28 0.45 -49.80
CA LYS A 80 21.68 -0.88 -49.94
C LYS A 80 21.87 -1.72 -48.68
N LEU A 81 23.07 -1.78 -48.13
CA LEU A 81 23.36 -2.50 -46.87
C LEU A 81 22.56 -1.91 -45.69
N LEU A 82 22.58 -0.59 -45.54
CA LEU A 82 21.85 0.12 -44.49
C LEU A 82 20.34 -0.14 -44.58
N ASN A 83 19.76 -0.14 -45.78
CA ASN A 83 18.36 -0.45 -46.01
C ASN A 83 18.06 -1.92 -45.69
N GLN A 84 18.92 -2.86 -46.09
CA GLN A 84 18.75 -4.28 -45.76
C GLN A 84 18.76 -4.53 -44.24
N ILE A 85 19.71 -3.93 -43.53
CA ILE A 85 19.79 -4.01 -42.06
C ILE A 85 18.61 -3.30 -41.41
N HIS A 86 18.22 -2.11 -41.89
CA HIS A 86 17.06 -1.39 -41.41
C HIS A 86 15.75 -2.19 -41.57
N THR A 87 15.53 -2.79 -42.74
CA THR A 87 14.37 -3.64 -43.01
C THR A 87 14.38 -4.88 -42.12
N LEU A 88 15.54 -5.51 -41.92
CA LEU A 88 15.67 -6.65 -41.02
C LEU A 88 15.36 -6.25 -39.57
N MET A 89 16.00 -5.20 -39.06
CA MET A 89 15.75 -4.67 -37.72
C MET A 89 14.28 -4.26 -37.50
N GLY A 90 13.64 -3.66 -38.51
CA GLY A 90 12.22 -3.29 -38.44
C GLY A 90 11.29 -4.50 -38.47
N LYS A 91 11.58 -5.51 -39.30
CA LYS A 91 10.80 -6.75 -39.38
C LYS A 91 10.91 -7.57 -38.10
N ASP A 92 12.11 -7.64 -37.54
CA ASP A 92 12.43 -8.47 -36.39
C ASP A 92 12.24 -7.72 -35.06
N GLY A 93 11.77 -6.47 -35.04
CA GLY A 93 11.39 -5.77 -33.80
C GLY A 93 12.57 -5.24 -32.95
N TYR A 94 13.62 -4.74 -33.59
CA TYR A 94 14.73 -4.07 -32.89
C TYR A 94 14.28 -2.66 -32.50
N GLU A 95 13.89 -2.46 -31.24
CA GLU A 95 13.20 -1.24 -30.79
C GLU A 95 13.95 -0.47 -29.69
N GLU A 96 14.86 -1.10 -28.95
CA GLU A 96 15.65 -0.41 -27.93
C GLU A 96 16.85 0.30 -28.59
N THR A 97 17.09 1.57 -28.25
CA THR A 97 18.16 2.37 -28.85
C THR A 97 18.93 3.16 -27.79
N HIS A 98 20.25 3.18 -27.91
CA HIS A 98 21.13 4.10 -27.19
C HIS A 98 21.83 5.03 -28.20
N ILE A 99 21.77 6.33 -27.97
CA ILE A 99 22.38 7.34 -28.83
C ILE A 99 23.32 8.18 -27.98
N HIS A 100 24.55 8.35 -28.45
CA HIS A 100 25.54 9.21 -27.82
C HIS A 100 26.13 10.18 -28.85
N HIS A 101 26.35 11.42 -28.42
CA HIS A 101 26.93 12.47 -29.24
C HIS A 101 28.17 13.03 -28.51
N GLU A 102 29.32 12.92 -29.15
CA GLU A 102 30.62 13.37 -28.65
C GLU A 102 31.31 14.18 -29.76
N ASP A 103 31.41 15.50 -29.59
CA ASP A 103 31.96 16.43 -30.58
C ASP A 103 31.34 16.27 -31.99
N GLN A 104 32.06 15.66 -32.94
CA GLN A 104 31.62 15.44 -34.33
C GLN A 104 31.04 14.03 -34.57
N TYR A 105 31.04 13.19 -33.54
CA TYR A 105 30.64 11.80 -33.60
C TYR A 105 29.24 11.62 -33.03
N ILE A 106 28.44 10.83 -33.74
CA ILE A 106 27.20 10.27 -33.22
C ILE A 106 27.34 8.76 -33.27
N THR A 107 27.13 8.11 -32.12
CA THR A 107 27.02 6.65 -32.06
C THR A 107 25.58 6.24 -31.81
N VAL A 108 25.17 5.15 -32.45
CA VAL A 108 23.83 4.60 -32.30
C VAL A 108 23.94 3.10 -32.09
N HIS A 109 23.46 2.61 -30.96
CA HIS A 109 23.29 1.18 -30.69
C HIS A 109 21.81 0.86 -30.74
N ARG A 110 21.38 0.07 -31.72
CA ARG A 110 19.98 -0.40 -31.84
C ARG A 110 19.90 -1.90 -31.58
N VAL A 111 19.02 -2.32 -30.69
CA VAL A 111 19.01 -3.65 -30.10
C VAL A 111 17.59 -4.24 -30.07
N HIS A 112 17.50 -5.55 -30.31
CA HIS A 112 16.30 -6.34 -30.11
C HIS A 112 16.00 -6.53 -28.61
N PRO A 113 14.82 -6.13 -28.10
CA PRO A 113 14.49 -6.17 -26.68
C PRO A 113 14.56 -7.55 -26.05
N GLU A 114 14.21 -8.61 -26.79
CA GLU A 114 14.33 -9.99 -26.30
C GLU A 114 15.72 -10.55 -26.56
N SER A 115 16.06 -10.88 -27.81
CA SER A 115 17.31 -11.60 -28.17
C SER A 115 18.61 -10.86 -27.86
N ARG A 116 18.57 -9.56 -27.59
CA ARG A 116 19.73 -8.68 -27.36
C ARG A 116 20.75 -8.63 -28.49
N LYS A 117 20.40 -9.14 -29.67
CA LYS A 117 21.15 -8.87 -30.90
C LYS A 117 20.93 -7.42 -31.29
N GLY A 118 21.93 -6.81 -31.90
CA GLY A 118 21.87 -5.40 -32.24
C GLY A 118 22.88 -5.02 -33.30
N TYR A 119 22.83 -3.74 -33.68
CA TYR A 119 23.80 -3.11 -34.55
C TYR A 119 24.31 -1.84 -33.88
N PHE A 120 25.63 -1.65 -33.91
CA PHE A 120 26.29 -0.46 -33.41
C PHE A 120 26.88 0.32 -34.58
N LEU A 121 26.56 1.61 -34.65
CA LEU A 121 27.04 2.54 -35.65
C LEU A 121 27.91 3.60 -34.97
N ILE A 122 29.09 3.86 -35.53
CA ILE A 122 29.87 5.07 -35.28
C ILE A 122 29.77 5.92 -36.54
N ALA A 123 29.23 7.13 -36.45
CA ALA A 123 29.12 8.07 -37.56
C ALA A 123 29.91 9.34 -37.24
N HIS A 124 30.93 9.63 -38.05
CA HIS A 124 31.67 10.89 -38.00
C HIS A 124 31.02 11.87 -38.99
N THR A 125 30.24 12.80 -38.45
CA THR A 125 29.46 13.78 -39.23
C THR A 125 30.37 14.82 -39.88
N ALA A 126 29.92 15.41 -40.99
CA ALA A 126 30.65 16.44 -41.72
C ALA A 126 29.87 17.77 -41.77
N PHE A 127 29.73 18.38 -40.60
CA PHE A 127 29.23 19.75 -40.49
C PHE A 127 30.34 20.77 -40.82
N PRO A 128 29.99 22.00 -41.28
CA PRO A 128 30.98 23.03 -41.58
C PRO A 128 31.86 23.36 -40.36
N GLY A 129 33.15 23.59 -40.60
CA GLY A 129 34.10 24.07 -39.58
C GLY A 129 35.09 23.03 -39.04
N TYR A 130 34.93 21.74 -39.37
CA TYR A 130 35.67 20.66 -38.70
C TYR A 130 36.86 20.05 -39.47
N GLY A 131 37.20 20.58 -40.66
CA GLY A 131 38.38 20.16 -41.41
C GLY A 131 38.38 18.68 -41.85
N ASN A 132 39.55 18.02 -41.83
CA ASN A 132 39.74 16.64 -42.29
C ASN A 132 40.42 15.74 -41.24
N GLY A 133 40.45 16.15 -39.97
CA GLY A 133 41.04 15.38 -38.87
C GLY A 133 40.12 14.25 -38.37
N ASN A 134 40.56 13.46 -37.39
CA ASN A 134 39.74 12.40 -36.79
C ASN A 134 38.88 12.89 -35.60
N GLY A 135 38.81 14.20 -35.34
CA GLY A 135 38.16 14.72 -34.14
C GLY A 135 38.73 14.16 -32.83
N ALA A 136 38.02 14.40 -31.72
CA ALA A 136 38.28 13.76 -30.44
C ALA A 136 37.17 12.74 -30.15
N PHE A 137 37.47 11.45 -30.34
CA PHE A 137 36.54 10.36 -30.06
C PHE A 137 37.11 9.42 -29.01
N SER A 138 36.38 9.26 -27.91
CA SER A 138 36.78 8.38 -26.83
C SER A 138 36.59 6.90 -27.21
N ALA A 139 37.38 6.02 -26.59
CA ALA A 139 37.17 4.59 -26.75
C ALA A 139 35.76 4.20 -26.27
N VAL A 140 35.02 3.44 -27.08
CA VAL A 140 33.69 2.96 -26.72
C VAL A 140 33.80 1.58 -26.09
N THR A 141 33.30 1.42 -24.87
CA THR A 141 33.20 0.12 -24.21
C THR A 141 31.77 -0.40 -24.30
N LEU A 142 31.57 -1.52 -25.00
CA LEU A 142 30.34 -2.28 -25.01
C LEU A 142 30.42 -3.37 -23.92
N THR A 143 29.93 -3.07 -22.72
CA THR A 143 30.00 -3.98 -21.56
C THR A 143 29.18 -5.24 -21.80
N GLY A 144 29.76 -6.40 -21.50
CA GLY A 144 29.18 -7.73 -21.64
C GLY A 144 28.68 -8.05 -23.06
N THR A 145 29.16 -7.32 -24.06
CA THR A 145 28.65 -7.34 -25.42
C THR A 145 29.80 -7.63 -26.38
N LYS A 146 29.63 -8.66 -27.19
CA LYS A 146 30.50 -8.95 -28.32
C LYS A 146 30.05 -8.17 -29.54
N ALA A 147 31.01 -7.79 -30.36
CA ALA A 147 30.74 -7.15 -31.63
C ALA A 147 31.58 -7.77 -32.75
N ARG A 148 31.01 -7.73 -33.96
CA ARG A 148 31.61 -8.15 -35.23
C ARG A 148 31.58 -6.97 -36.19
N HIS A 149 32.76 -6.56 -36.67
CA HIS A 149 32.90 -5.49 -37.65
C HIS A 149 32.32 -5.91 -39.01
N LEU A 150 31.35 -5.15 -39.52
CA LEU A 150 30.74 -5.39 -40.82
C LEU A 150 31.42 -4.58 -41.93
N GLY A 151 31.93 -3.39 -41.59
CA GLY A 151 32.69 -2.56 -42.49
C GLY A 151 32.80 -1.12 -41.99
N SER A 152 33.75 -0.40 -42.56
CA SER A 152 33.95 1.02 -42.33
C SER A 152 34.18 1.71 -43.66
N TRP A 153 33.49 2.83 -43.87
CA TRP A 153 33.48 3.52 -45.15
C TRP A 153 33.63 5.02 -44.96
N MET A 154 34.22 5.67 -45.96
CA MET A 154 34.33 7.12 -46.07
C MET A 154 33.82 7.56 -47.43
N LEU A 155 33.03 8.63 -47.45
CA LEU A 155 32.61 9.29 -48.70
C LEU A 155 33.63 10.38 -49.07
N GLU A 156 34.29 10.21 -50.22
CA GLU A 156 35.09 11.25 -50.88
C GLU A 156 34.20 11.98 -51.89
N VAL A 157 34.21 13.31 -51.90
CA VAL A 157 33.45 14.13 -52.85
C VAL A 157 34.35 15.24 -53.37
N ASP A 158 34.46 15.39 -54.69
CA ASP A 158 35.02 16.59 -55.32
C ASP A 158 33.92 17.65 -55.41
N SER A 159 33.96 18.59 -54.46
CA SER A 159 33.03 19.71 -54.34
C SER A 159 33.68 21.04 -54.73
N SER A 160 34.77 21.02 -55.50
CA SER A 160 35.42 22.25 -55.97
C SER A 160 34.46 23.12 -56.79
N ASP A 161 34.65 24.44 -56.77
CA ASP A 161 33.81 25.39 -57.51
C ASP A 161 33.82 25.13 -59.02
N GLU A 162 34.92 24.57 -59.54
CA GLU A 162 35.10 24.20 -60.94
C GLU A 162 34.24 22.98 -61.28
N THR A 163 34.41 21.88 -60.54
CA THR A 163 33.64 20.65 -60.69
C THR A 163 32.14 20.89 -60.47
N THR A 164 31.77 21.69 -59.48
CA THR A 164 30.37 22.04 -59.21
C THR A 164 29.74 22.81 -60.37
N ARG A 165 30.47 23.77 -60.96
CA ARG A 165 29.99 24.50 -62.15
C ARG A 165 29.87 23.60 -63.37
N GLU A 166 30.81 22.69 -63.56
CA GLU A 166 30.77 21.71 -64.64
C GLU A 166 29.54 20.81 -64.54
N VAL A 167 29.32 20.19 -63.36
CA VAL A 167 28.16 19.32 -63.10
C VAL A 167 26.83 20.08 -63.30
N LEU A 168 26.74 21.32 -62.82
CA LEU A 168 25.52 22.13 -62.98
C LEU A 168 25.28 22.58 -64.43
N SER A 169 26.32 22.64 -65.27
CA SER A 169 26.22 23.06 -66.67
C SER A 169 25.71 21.99 -67.64
N ASP A 170 25.53 20.73 -67.20
CA ASP A 170 24.91 19.70 -68.02
C ASP A 170 23.45 20.08 -68.31
N ALA A 171 23.17 20.39 -69.58
CA ALA A 171 21.86 20.85 -70.04
C ALA A 171 20.84 19.72 -70.25
N LYS A 172 21.25 18.45 -70.16
CA LYS A 172 20.41 17.28 -70.49
C LYS A 172 20.07 16.43 -69.29
N ALA A 173 20.98 16.34 -68.32
CA ALA A 173 20.87 15.40 -67.20
C ALA A 173 21.23 16.06 -65.87
N LEU A 174 20.48 15.71 -64.82
CA LEU A 174 20.85 15.99 -63.43
C LEU A 174 21.90 14.97 -63.00
N ARG A 175 23.06 15.46 -62.56
CA ARG A 175 24.19 14.62 -62.12
C ARG A 175 24.63 15.01 -60.71
N GLY A 176 25.11 14.00 -60.00
CA GLY A 176 25.81 14.16 -58.74
C GLY A 176 27.22 14.72 -58.89
N LEU A 177 27.76 15.24 -57.80
CA LEU A 177 29.19 15.54 -57.70
C LEU A 177 30.02 14.25 -57.84
N PRO A 178 31.17 14.29 -58.54
CA PRO A 178 32.10 13.17 -58.59
C PRO A 178 32.45 12.73 -57.18
N SER A 179 32.13 11.49 -56.87
CA SER A 179 32.26 10.96 -55.52
C SER A 179 32.64 9.49 -55.54
N ARG A 180 33.22 9.02 -54.42
CA ARG A 180 33.57 7.63 -54.23
C ARG A 180 33.48 7.24 -52.77
N VAL A 181 32.86 6.12 -52.49
CA VAL A 181 32.92 5.47 -51.18
C VAL A 181 34.11 4.53 -51.14
N VAL A 182 35.00 4.70 -50.16
CA VAL A 182 36.21 3.88 -49.97
C VAL A 182 36.19 3.17 -48.62
N ASP A 183 36.77 1.97 -48.55
CA ASP A 183 36.90 1.22 -47.30
C ASP A 183 37.98 1.83 -46.39
N LEU A 184 37.71 1.85 -45.08
CA LEU A 184 38.63 2.35 -44.06
C LEU A 184 39.10 1.22 -43.12
N PRO A 185 40.40 1.05 -42.88
CA PRO A 185 40.91 0.10 -41.88
C PRO A 185 40.92 0.65 -40.44
N GLY A 186 40.45 1.90 -40.22
CA GLY A 186 40.74 2.72 -39.04
C GLY A 186 40.11 2.30 -37.69
N ILE A 187 39.51 1.12 -37.60
CA ILE A 187 38.84 0.63 -36.39
C ILE A 187 39.66 -0.48 -35.74
N ARG A 188 39.88 -0.38 -34.43
CA ARG A 188 40.44 -1.47 -33.63
C ARG A 188 39.40 -1.95 -32.61
N MET A 189 39.27 -3.27 -32.52
CA MET A 189 38.44 -3.94 -31.53
C MET A 189 39.32 -4.75 -30.60
N GLU A 190 39.16 -4.56 -29.30
CA GLU A 190 39.82 -5.33 -28.25
C GLU A 190 38.77 -6.01 -27.39
N TYR A 191 39.02 -7.25 -26.99
CA TYR A 191 38.11 -8.02 -26.16
C TYR A 191 38.71 -8.20 -24.77
N THR A 192 37.99 -7.76 -23.74
CA THR A 192 38.39 -7.92 -22.33
C THR A 192 37.30 -8.71 -21.61
N GLY A 193 37.50 -10.01 -21.40
CA GLY A 193 36.42 -10.90 -20.94
C GLY A 193 35.29 -10.93 -21.98
N ASP A 194 34.06 -10.58 -21.56
CA ASP A 194 32.90 -10.44 -22.45
C ASP A 194 32.72 -9.05 -23.04
N ASP A 195 33.49 -8.06 -22.59
CA ASP A 195 33.42 -6.68 -23.08
C ASP A 195 34.12 -6.55 -24.44
N THR A 196 33.63 -5.62 -25.25
CA THR A 196 34.31 -5.15 -26.46
C THR A 196 34.67 -3.68 -26.33
N VAL A 197 35.94 -3.34 -26.50
CA VAL A 197 36.42 -1.95 -26.59
C VAL A 197 36.69 -1.62 -28.05
N ILE A 198 36.02 -0.59 -28.56
CA ILE A 198 36.14 -0.11 -29.93
C ILE A 198 36.87 1.22 -29.91
N THR A 199 37.97 1.32 -30.65
CA THR A 199 38.76 2.54 -30.78
C THR A 199 38.91 2.94 -32.24
N VAL A 200 38.85 4.25 -32.49
CA VAL A 200 39.14 4.86 -33.78
C VAL A 200 40.60 5.32 -33.75
N ARG A 201 41.44 4.83 -34.66
CA ARG A 201 42.89 5.15 -34.68
C ARG A 201 43.21 6.41 -35.51
N ASP A 202 43.77 6.23 -36.72
CA ASP A 202 44.58 7.25 -37.37
C ASP A 202 43.95 7.90 -38.62
N LYS A 203 42.98 7.26 -39.28
CA LYS A 203 42.24 7.88 -40.40
C LYS A 203 40.78 7.48 -40.38
N PHE A 204 39.94 8.38 -39.86
CA PHE A 204 38.49 8.29 -39.86
C PHE A 204 37.92 9.71 -39.90
N PRO A 205 38.05 10.43 -41.03
CA PRO A 205 37.70 11.84 -41.14
C PRO A 205 36.18 12.07 -41.23
N PRO A 206 35.70 13.33 -41.18
CA PRO A 206 34.30 13.66 -41.39
C PRO A 206 33.74 13.05 -42.69
N GLY A 207 32.54 12.51 -42.63
CA GLY A 207 31.92 11.76 -43.72
C GLY A 207 32.19 10.26 -43.68
N SER A 208 32.58 9.74 -42.52
CA SER A 208 32.91 8.32 -42.32
C SER A 208 31.91 7.61 -41.40
N ILE A 209 31.73 6.30 -41.63
CA ILE A 209 30.95 5.43 -40.76
C ILE A 209 31.69 4.12 -40.46
N ALA A 210 31.41 3.51 -39.32
CA ALA A 210 31.79 2.14 -38.98
C ALA A 210 30.57 1.41 -38.41
N LEU A 211 30.29 0.23 -38.94
CA LEU A 211 29.11 -0.55 -38.58
C LEU A 211 29.51 -1.91 -38.02
N PHE A 212 28.84 -2.30 -36.95
CA PHE A 212 29.08 -3.54 -36.22
C PHE A 212 27.76 -4.25 -35.98
N GLU A 213 27.78 -5.58 -36.08
CA GLU A 213 26.77 -6.42 -35.46
C GLU A 213 27.18 -6.69 -34.01
N THR A 214 26.24 -6.69 -33.08
CA THR A 214 26.49 -6.86 -31.64
C THR A 214 25.57 -7.93 -31.06
N TRP A 215 26.06 -8.68 -30.07
CA TRP A 215 25.26 -9.62 -29.29
C TRP A 215 25.82 -9.78 -27.88
N ILE A 216 24.98 -10.20 -26.95
CA ILE A 216 25.36 -10.49 -25.56
C ILE A 216 25.44 -12.02 -25.42
N PRO A 217 26.63 -12.61 -25.27
CA PRO A 217 26.78 -14.07 -25.19
C PRO A 217 25.93 -14.71 -24.09
N SER A 218 25.89 -14.09 -22.90
CA SER A 218 25.09 -14.55 -21.77
C SER A 218 23.58 -14.41 -21.99
N ALA A 219 23.16 -13.68 -23.02
CA ALA A 219 21.76 -13.45 -23.38
C ALA A 219 21.40 -14.07 -24.75
N GLU A 220 22.22 -14.92 -25.37
CA GLU A 220 21.85 -15.59 -26.63
C GLU A 220 20.60 -16.49 -26.48
N HIS A 221 20.28 -16.93 -25.25
CA HIS A 221 19.07 -17.66 -24.89
C HIS A 221 18.01 -16.81 -24.18
N SER A 222 18.14 -15.47 -24.21
CA SER A 222 17.29 -14.51 -23.48
C SER A 222 15.80 -14.56 -23.83
N ALA A 223 15.42 -14.99 -25.04
CA ALA A 223 14.02 -15.22 -25.39
C ALA A 223 13.35 -16.24 -24.44
N GLY A 224 14.12 -17.21 -23.94
CA GLY A 224 13.69 -18.13 -22.88
C GLY A 224 13.81 -17.54 -21.47
N LEU A 225 14.69 -16.56 -21.26
CA LEU A 225 14.94 -15.97 -19.94
C LEU A 225 13.76 -15.16 -19.44
N ASP A 226 13.15 -14.29 -20.26
CA ASP A 226 11.95 -13.52 -19.88
C ASP A 226 10.83 -14.49 -19.43
N THR A 227 10.56 -15.53 -20.22
CA THR A 227 9.59 -16.58 -19.89
C THR A 227 9.97 -17.32 -18.60
N TYR A 228 11.24 -17.69 -18.44
CA TYR A 228 11.76 -18.41 -17.28
C TYR A 228 11.61 -17.60 -15.99
N VAL A 229 11.92 -16.31 -16.01
CA VAL A 229 11.82 -15.45 -14.82
C VAL A 229 10.38 -15.11 -14.44
N THR A 230 9.44 -15.19 -15.38
CA THR A 230 8.01 -14.93 -15.11
C THR A 230 7.17 -16.20 -14.89
N SER A 231 7.73 -17.40 -14.99
CA SER A 231 6.99 -18.66 -14.92
C SER A 231 7.22 -19.44 -13.62
N GLY A 232 6.28 -20.32 -13.27
CA GLY A 232 6.38 -21.24 -12.13
C GLY A 232 6.09 -20.64 -10.75
N ALA A 233 5.88 -19.32 -10.64
CA ALA A 233 5.65 -18.67 -9.35
C ALA A 233 4.37 -19.16 -8.65
N LYS A 234 3.26 -19.34 -9.39
CA LYS A 234 2.00 -19.86 -8.84
C LYS A 234 2.16 -21.22 -8.16
N GLU A 235 2.92 -22.12 -8.80
CA GLU A 235 3.18 -23.46 -8.27
C GLU A 235 4.09 -23.42 -7.03
N ALA A 236 5.12 -22.55 -7.04
CA ALA A 236 6.01 -22.39 -5.89
C ALA A 236 5.29 -21.79 -4.66
N TRP A 237 4.24 -20.99 -4.85
CA TRP A 237 3.45 -20.36 -3.80
C TRP A 237 2.26 -21.21 -3.33
N ARG A 238 1.94 -22.32 -4.02
CA ARG A 238 0.71 -23.08 -3.83
C ARG A 238 0.46 -23.53 -2.40
N ASP A 239 1.52 -23.84 -1.66
CA ASP A 239 1.40 -24.43 -0.32
C ASP A 239 1.48 -23.38 0.81
N LEU A 240 1.71 -22.09 0.50
CA LEU A 240 1.80 -21.02 1.50
C LEU A 240 0.44 -20.74 2.13
N ASP A 241 0.41 -20.42 3.42
CA ASP A 241 -0.74 -19.84 4.09
C ASP A 241 -0.63 -18.31 4.24
N LEU A 242 -1.64 -17.68 4.86
CA LEU A 242 -1.66 -16.23 5.06
C LEU A 242 -0.57 -15.74 6.03
N VAL A 243 -0.09 -16.59 6.94
CA VAL A 243 0.98 -16.24 7.89
C VAL A 243 2.36 -16.33 7.23
N ASP A 244 2.58 -17.30 6.34
CA ASP A 244 3.75 -17.34 5.47
C ASP A 244 3.83 -16.07 4.60
N LEU A 245 2.69 -15.63 4.06
CA LEU A 245 2.59 -14.47 3.19
C LEU A 245 2.85 -13.15 3.95
N ASN A 246 2.55 -13.06 5.26
CA ASN A 246 3.00 -11.94 6.08
C ASN A 246 4.52 -11.77 6.02
N PHE A 247 5.27 -12.87 6.21
CA PHE A 247 6.73 -12.81 6.20
C PHE A 247 7.31 -12.52 4.81
N LEU A 248 6.76 -13.17 3.79
CA LEU A 248 7.24 -13.04 2.42
C LEU A 248 6.98 -11.65 1.83
N VAL A 249 5.82 -11.05 2.13
CA VAL A 249 5.37 -9.83 1.48
C VAL A 249 5.65 -8.57 2.29
N TYR A 250 5.55 -8.61 3.63
CA TYR A 250 5.53 -7.41 4.45
C TYR A 250 6.75 -7.32 5.39
N ARG A 251 6.55 -7.46 6.71
CA ARG A 251 7.56 -7.26 7.76
C ARG A 251 8.13 -5.85 7.77
N CYS A 252 7.60 -5.00 8.66
CA CYS A 252 8.25 -3.72 8.93
C CYS A 252 9.60 -3.93 9.64
N GLU A 253 10.45 -2.90 9.73
CA GLU A 253 11.80 -3.07 10.30
C GLU A 253 11.80 -3.63 11.72
N ALA A 254 10.86 -3.19 12.57
CA ALA A 254 10.75 -3.68 13.95
C ALA A 254 10.46 -5.19 13.98
N GLU A 255 9.51 -5.65 13.17
CA GLU A 255 9.14 -7.06 13.05
C GLU A 255 10.26 -7.93 12.48
N GLU A 256 11.01 -7.41 11.50
CA GLU A 256 12.14 -8.12 10.89
C GLU A 256 13.30 -8.29 11.88
N ARG A 257 13.62 -7.22 12.62
CA ARG A 257 14.65 -7.24 13.66
C ARG A 257 14.26 -8.18 14.79
N ASP A 258 13.02 -8.11 15.24
CA ASP A 258 12.51 -8.96 16.29
C ASP A 258 12.64 -10.45 15.92
N SER A 259 12.25 -10.84 14.70
CA SER A 259 12.35 -12.25 14.27
C SER A 259 13.78 -12.73 14.06
N SER A 260 14.71 -11.82 13.77
CA SER A 260 16.10 -12.15 13.44
C SER A 260 17.11 -11.95 14.57
N ASP A 261 16.65 -11.59 15.78
CA ASP A 261 17.49 -11.18 16.92
C ASP A 261 18.37 -9.96 16.58
N GLY A 262 17.80 -9.01 15.84
CA GLY A 262 18.43 -7.77 15.38
C GLY A 262 19.38 -7.92 14.20
N ARG A 263 19.60 -9.15 13.69
CA ARG A 263 20.54 -9.43 12.59
C ARG A 263 20.07 -8.88 11.25
N ASP A 264 18.77 -8.98 10.98
CA ASP A 264 18.14 -8.53 9.74
C ASP A 264 17.30 -7.28 10.00
N GLY A 265 17.32 -6.37 9.04
CA GLY A 265 16.44 -5.21 8.98
C GLY A 265 15.90 -5.03 7.57
N VAL A 266 15.34 -3.87 7.29
CA VAL A 266 14.94 -3.49 5.93
C VAL A 266 16.16 -3.06 5.11
N TYR A 267 16.15 -3.36 3.81
CA TYR A 267 17.23 -2.96 2.91
C TYR A 267 17.31 -1.43 2.79
N ASP A 268 18.53 -0.88 2.81
CA ASP A 268 18.79 0.55 2.62
C ASP A 268 19.35 0.77 1.21
N ILE A 269 18.60 1.48 0.36
CA ILE A 269 19.00 1.78 -1.01
C ILE A 269 19.83 3.07 -0.97
N PRO A 270 21.12 3.04 -1.34
CA PRO A 270 21.96 4.23 -1.36
C PRO A 270 21.34 5.35 -2.21
N GLY A 271 21.21 6.55 -1.65
CA GLY A 271 20.59 7.70 -2.32
C GLY A 271 19.06 7.74 -2.30
N HIS A 272 18.40 6.76 -1.68
CA HIS A 272 16.95 6.75 -1.46
C HIS A 272 16.60 6.59 0.03
N GLY A 273 17.21 5.61 0.71
CA GLY A 273 16.93 5.25 2.10
C GLY A 273 16.35 3.85 2.25
N LYS A 274 15.87 3.57 3.45
CA LYS A 274 15.30 2.27 3.84
C LYS A 274 13.97 1.97 3.16
N LEU A 275 13.78 0.71 2.78
CA LEU A 275 12.45 0.18 2.45
C LEU A 275 11.54 0.22 3.68
N ILE A 276 10.25 0.41 3.45
CA ILE A 276 9.23 0.39 4.52
C ILE A 276 8.90 -1.04 4.99
N TYR A 277 9.07 -2.03 4.10
CA TYR A 277 8.94 -3.46 4.39
C TYR A 277 10.18 -4.21 3.90
N ALA A 278 10.57 -5.28 4.59
CA ALA A 278 11.65 -6.17 4.18
C ALA A 278 11.24 -7.10 3.03
N GLY A 279 9.95 -7.45 2.98
CA GLY A 279 9.35 -8.34 2.00
C GLY A 279 9.03 -7.68 0.65
N LEU A 280 8.35 -8.44 -0.21
CA LEU A 280 8.07 -8.06 -1.60
C LEU A 280 7.30 -6.75 -1.78
N GLN A 281 6.40 -6.38 -0.86
CA GLN A 281 5.68 -5.10 -0.91
C GLN A 281 6.64 -3.92 -0.79
N GLY A 282 7.70 -4.01 0.01
CA GLY A 282 8.68 -2.93 0.16
C GLY A 282 9.37 -2.61 -1.15
N TRP A 283 9.77 -3.65 -1.88
CA TRP A 283 10.33 -3.52 -3.22
C TRP A 283 9.30 -3.06 -4.25
N TRP A 284 8.09 -3.65 -4.24
CA TRP A 284 7.05 -3.33 -5.21
C TRP A 284 6.56 -1.89 -5.12
N SER A 285 6.46 -1.32 -3.90
CA SER A 285 6.02 0.06 -3.68
C SER A 285 6.92 1.10 -4.35
N ILE A 286 8.19 0.75 -4.57
CA ILE A 286 9.17 1.59 -5.28
C ILE A 286 9.25 1.19 -6.76
N LEU A 287 9.19 -0.12 -7.07
CA LEU A 287 9.32 -0.62 -8.44
C LEU A 287 8.13 -0.27 -9.33
N GLU A 288 6.90 -0.27 -8.81
CA GLU A 288 5.70 0.05 -9.62
C GLU A 288 5.82 1.41 -10.33
N PRO A 289 6.12 2.53 -9.64
CA PRO A 289 6.27 3.82 -10.31
C PRO A 289 7.50 3.85 -11.22
N ILE A 290 8.62 3.23 -10.84
CA ILE A 290 9.82 3.14 -11.69
C ILE A 290 9.49 2.47 -13.03
N ILE A 291 8.76 1.36 -13.00
CA ILE A 291 8.39 0.61 -14.20
C ILE A 291 7.41 1.41 -15.04
N ARG A 292 6.39 2.00 -14.41
CA ARG A 292 5.37 2.80 -15.11
C ARG A 292 5.96 4.00 -15.84
N GLU A 293 6.94 4.65 -15.23
CA GLU A 293 7.55 5.88 -15.75
C GLU A 293 8.87 5.62 -16.51
N ASN A 294 9.30 4.35 -16.59
CA ASN A 294 10.62 3.94 -17.11
C ASN A 294 11.78 4.76 -16.48
N ASN A 295 11.70 5.01 -15.17
CA ASN A 295 12.66 5.85 -14.45
C ASN A 295 13.97 5.09 -14.13
N LEU A 296 14.76 4.84 -15.18
CA LEU A 296 16.07 4.18 -15.09
C LEU A 296 17.14 4.97 -14.33
N ALA A 297 16.84 6.22 -13.94
CA ALA A 297 17.69 7.09 -13.13
C ALA A 297 17.43 6.95 -11.63
N HIS A 298 16.41 6.19 -11.22
CA HIS A 298 16.10 5.99 -9.81
C HIS A 298 17.29 5.34 -9.05
N PRO A 299 17.57 5.73 -7.79
CA PRO A 299 18.70 5.16 -7.02
C PRO A 299 18.69 3.63 -6.92
N LEU A 300 17.52 2.99 -6.85
CA LEU A 300 17.38 1.53 -6.93
C LEU A 300 17.98 0.95 -8.22
N CYS A 301 17.70 1.56 -9.37
CA CYS A 301 18.24 1.11 -10.65
C CYS A 301 19.76 1.27 -10.69
N GLN A 302 20.29 2.34 -10.10
CA GLN A 302 21.74 2.52 -9.99
C GLN A 302 22.36 1.48 -9.05
N ASN A 303 21.76 1.25 -7.88
CA ASN A 303 22.23 0.25 -6.93
C ASN A 303 22.27 -1.17 -7.54
N LEU A 304 21.27 -1.53 -8.35
CA LEU A 304 21.24 -2.79 -9.09
C LEU A 304 22.29 -2.89 -10.20
N ARG A 305 22.76 -1.76 -10.75
CA ARG A 305 23.88 -1.74 -11.71
C ARG A 305 25.23 -1.83 -11.00
N ASP A 306 25.34 -1.21 -9.82
CA ASP A 306 26.57 -1.15 -9.03
C ASP A 306 26.88 -2.50 -8.37
N GLY A 307 25.86 -3.29 -8.03
CA GLY A 307 26.06 -4.62 -7.47
C GLY A 307 24.78 -5.43 -7.28
N GLN A 308 24.97 -6.67 -6.84
CA GLN A 308 23.91 -7.68 -6.74
C GLN A 308 23.37 -7.87 -5.30
N TRP A 309 23.67 -6.93 -4.40
CA TRP A 309 23.35 -7.02 -2.97
C TRP A 309 21.86 -7.14 -2.68
N ALA A 310 21.00 -6.49 -3.47
CA ALA A 310 19.55 -6.61 -3.35
C ALA A 310 19.07 -8.06 -3.56
N LEU A 311 19.73 -8.80 -4.47
CA LEU A 311 19.41 -10.21 -4.72
C LEU A 311 19.80 -11.05 -3.50
N ASP A 312 21.01 -10.83 -2.98
CA ASP A 312 21.54 -11.53 -1.82
C ASP A 312 20.70 -11.27 -0.56
N TYR A 313 20.22 -10.04 -0.38
CA TYR A 313 19.35 -9.67 0.74
C TYR A 313 18.04 -10.46 0.74
N ILE A 314 17.33 -10.47 -0.40
CA ILE A 314 16.02 -11.14 -0.53
C ILE A 314 16.17 -12.64 -0.29
N ILE A 315 17.20 -13.25 -0.86
CA ILE A 315 17.46 -14.68 -0.70
C ILE A 315 17.90 -15.01 0.72
N GLY A 316 18.84 -14.24 1.27
CA GLY A 316 19.40 -14.50 2.58
C GLY A 316 18.33 -14.51 3.66
N ARG A 317 17.39 -13.54 3.65
CA ARG A 317 16.29 -13.51 4.62
C ARG A 317 15.38 -14.72 4.50
N LEU A 318 15.02 -15.10 3.27
CA LEU A 318 14.08 -16.21 3.02
C LEU A 318 14.70 -17.58 3.33
N GLN A 319 15.97 -17.79 3.00
CA GLN A 319 16.68 -19.03 3.34
C GLN A 319 16.79 -19.21 4.85
N ARG A 320 17.17 -18.15 5.58
CA ARG A 320 17.25 -18.20 7.05
C ARG A 320 15.90 -18.56 7.67
N ILE A 321 14.82 -17.86 7.31
CA ILE A 321 13.52 -18.13 7.93
C ILE A 321 12.97 -19.50 7.52
N SER A 322 13.17 -19.93 6.27
CA SER A 322 12.62 -21.20 5.77
C SER A 322 13.27 -22.44 6.38
N SER A 323 14.41 -22.28 7.05
CA SER A 323 15.02 -23.33 7.87
C SER A 323 14.31 -23.56 9.22
N THR A 324 13.41 -22.65 9.60
CA THR A 324 12.60 -22.80 10.82
C THR A 324 11.36 -23.64 10.53
N GLU A 325 10.91 -24.43 11.51
CA GLU A 325 9.72 -25.27 11.35
C GLU A 325 8.46 -24.45 11.05
N THR A 326 8.34 -23.26 11.64
CA THR A 326 7.21 -22.32 11.45
C THR A 326 7.05 -21.90 10.00
N TYR A 327 8.15 -21.66 9.28
CA TYR A 327 8.14 -21.07 7.94
C TYR A 327 8.71 -21.99 6.86
N LYS A 328 8.73 -23.31 7.12
CA LYS A 328 9.30 -24.30 6.18
C LYS A 328 8.69 -24.26 4.77
N ARG A 329 7.44 -23.80 4.63
CA ARG A 329 6.75 -23.67 3.34
C ARG A 329 7.36 -22.59 2.44
N LEU A 330 8.07 -21.62 3.02
CA LEU A 330 8.80 -20.60 2.28
C LEU A 330 10.02 -21.15 1.53
N SER A 331 10.43 -22.40 1.77
CA SER A 331 11.55 -23.05 1.04
C SER A 331 11.32 -23.10 -0.47
N LYS A 332 10.09 -23.36 -0.93
CA LYS A 332 9.74 -23.39 -2.36
C LYS A 332 9.83 -21.99 -3.01
N PRO A 333 9.18 -20.93 -2.48
CA PRO A 333 9.40 -19.56 -2.95
C PRO A 333 10.85 -19.11 -2.89
N ALA A 334 11.59 -19.45 -1.83
CA ALA A 334 13.01 -19.11 -1.69
C ALA A 334 13.84 -19.76 -2.80
N THR A 335 13.59 -21.03 -3.09
CA THR A 335 14.23 -21.77 -4.19
C THR A 335 13.86 -21.16 -5.54
N TRP A 336 12.59 -20.85 -5.75
CA TRP A 336 12.13 -20.19 -6.98
C TRP A 336 12.87 -18.87 -7.20
N LEU A 337 12.94 -18.00 -6.19
CA LEU A 337 13.66 -16.73 -6.26
C LEU A 337 15.16 -16.93 -6.50
N GLN A 338 15.79 -17.89 -5.81
CA GLN A 338 17.22 -18.21 -5.95
C GLN A 338 17.53 -18.58 -7.40
N GLU A 339 16.78 -19.51 -7.97
CA GLU A 339 16.95 -19.98 -9.36
C GLU A 339 16.85 -18.82 -10.37
N ARG A 340 15.90 -17.90 -10.18
CA ARG A 340 15.71 -16.75 -11.08
C ARG A 340 16.80 -15.71 -10.90
N PHE A 341 17.22 -15.45 -9.66
CA PHE A 341 18.32 -14.54 -9.41
C PHE A 341 19.64 -15.09 -9.96
N ASP A 342 19.94 -16.38 -9.77
CA ASP A 342 21.14 -17.01 -10.31
C ASP A 342 21.20 -16.99 -11.84
N ALA A 343 20.04 -17.09 -12.51
CA ALA A 343 19.94 -16.93 -13.95
C ALA A 343 20.33 -15.51 -14.40
N ILE A 344 19.97 -14.47 -13.64
CA ILE A 344 20.27 -13.07 -13.99
C ILE A 344 21.62 -12.58 -13.43
N ARG A 345 22.33 -13.32 -12.58
CA ARG A 345 23.69 -12.90 -12.15
C ARG A 345 24.70 -12.85 -13.30
N LYS A 346 24.42 -13.57 -14.39
CA LYS A 346 25.31 -13.75 -15.54
C LYS A 346 25.09 -12.73 -16.65
N ILE A 347 24.01 -11.94 -16.57
CA ILE A 347 23.72 -10.92 -17.60
C ILE A 347 24.42 -9.60 -17.25
N PRO A 348 24.67 -8.72 -18.23
CA PRO A 348 25.30 -7.44 -17.99
C PRO A 348 24.51 -6.56 -17.01
N ASN A 349 25.22 -5.84 -16.14
CA ASN A 349 24.62 -5.09 -15.03
C ASN A 349 23.57 -4.06 -15.46
N PHE A 350 23.70 -3.47 -16.66
CA PHE A 350 22.72 -2.50 -17.16
C PHE A 350 21.33 -3.12 -17.42
N LEU A 351 21.23 -4.45 -17.57
CA LEU A 351 19.96 -5.18 -17.70
C LEU A 351 19.36 -5.62 -16.37
N LEU A 352 20.13 -5.63 -15.27
CA LEU A 352 19.65 -6.09 -13.96
C LEU A 352 18.38 -5.36 -13.49
N PRO A 353 18.23 -4.03 -13.61
CA PRO A 353 17.00 -3.35 -13.20
C PRO A 353 15.73 -3.91 -13.85
N ARG A 354 15.77 -4.23 -15.15
CA ARG A 354 14.64 -4.80 -15.88
C ARG A 354 14.26 -6.17 -15.34
N TYR A 355 15.23 -7.09 -15.26
CA TYR A 355 14.98 -8.46 -14.86
C TYR A 355 14.64 -8.60 -13.39
N PHE A 356 15.27 -7.80 -12.53
CA PHE A 356 14.87 -7.68 -11.12
C PHE A 356 13.40 -7.24 -11.02
N GLY A 357 13.01 -6.19 -11.76
CA GLY A 357 11.63 -5.72 -11.81
C GLY A 357 10.64 -6.82 -12.25
N LEU A 358 10.98 -7.60 -13.28
CA LEU A 358 10.16 -8.73 -13.76
C LEU A 358 10.00 -9.83 -12.70
N ILE A 359 11.08 -10.22 -12.02
CA ILE A 359 11.07 -11.27 -10.99
C ILE A 359 10.24 -10.81 -9.78
N ILE A 360 10.50 -9.60 -9.28
CA ILE A 360 9.79 -9.07 -8.11
C ILE A 360 8.30 -8.87 -8.42
N ARG A 361 7.96 -8.34 -9.61
CA ARG A 361 6.57 -8.24 -10.06
C ARG A 361 5.88 -9.61 -10.07
N THR A 362 6.54 -10.61 -10.63
CA THR A 362 5.99 -11.97 -10.73
C THR A 362 5.76 -12.58 -9.35
N ALA A 363 6.74 -12.48 -8.45
CA ALA A 363 6.64 -12.97 -7.08
C ALA A 363 5.56 -12.20 -6.28
N TYR A 364 5.48 -10.88 -6.45
CA TYR A 364 4.48 -10.04 -5.79
C TYR A 364 3.05 -10.40 -6.24
N VAL A 365 2.83 -10.53 -7.55
CA VAL A 365 1.52 -10.91 -8.11
C VAL A 365 1.12 -12.30 -7.63
N ALA A 366 2.03 -13.28 -7.66
CA ALA A 366 1.75 -14.62 -7.14
C ALA A 366 1.40 -14.61 -5.64
N SER A 367 2.08 -13.76 -4.85
CA SER A 367 1.78 -13.58 -3.42
C SER A 367 0.39 -12.97 -3.18
N LYS A 368 0.03 -11.95 -3.97
CA LYS A 368 -1.29 -11.32 -3.91
C LYS A 368 -2.39 -12.30 -4.31
N GLU A 369 -2.26 -12.96 -5.46
CA GLU A 369 -3.23 -13.94 -5.92
C GLU A 369 -3.40 -15.09 -4.91
N ARG A 370 -2.29 -15.59 -4.34
CA ARG A 370 -2.34 -16.63 -3.31
C ARG A 370 -3.06 -16.15 -2.05
N SER A 371 -2.80 -14.91 -1.61
CA SER A 371 -3.47 -14.32 -0.43
C SER A 371 -4.98 -14.26 -0.65
N ILE A 372 -5.42 -13.75 -1.81
CA ILE A 372 -6.85 -13.61 -2.14
C ILE A 372 -7.51 -14.98 -2.29
N ALA A 373 -6.86 -15.96 -2.91
CA ALA A 373 -7.39 -17.31 -3.08
C ALA A 373 -7.59 -18.10 -1.77
N LEU A 374 -6.99 -17.64 -0.66
CA LEU A 374 -7.16 -18.21 0.67
C LEU A 374 -8.24 -17.53 1.50
N MET A 375 -8.81 -16.42 1.00
CA MET A 375 -9.83 -15.65 1.70
C MET A 375 -11.24 -16.05 1.24
N SER A 376 -12.26 -15.49 1.90
CA SER A 376 -13.68 -15.68 1.56
C SER A 376 -14.00 -15.40 0.09
N GLU A 377 -15.09 -16.01 -0.40
CA GLU A 377 -15.57 -15.83 -1.77
C GLU A 377 -15.86 -14.35 -2.09
N ASP A 378 -16.41 -13.60 -1.14
CA ASP A 378 -16.66 -12.16 -1.27
C ASP A 378 -15.38 -11.36 -1.56
N VAL A 379 -14.26 -11.74 -0.95
CA VAL A 379 -12.96 -11.10 -1.22
C VAL A 379 -12.41 -11.55 -2.57
N GLN A 380 -12.53 -12.84 -2.90
CA GLN A 380 -12.08 -13.38 -4.19
C GLN A 380 -12.76 -12.70 -5.38
N MET A 381 -14.08 -12.55 -5.29
CA MET A 381 -14.94 -11.92 -6.31
C MET A 381 -15.06 -10.40 -6.15
N GLY A 382 -14.53 -9.87 -5.05
CA GLY A 382 -14.60 -8.47 -4.67
C GLY A 382 -13.81 -7.54 -5.58
N GLN A 383 -14.19 -6.26 -5.58
CA GLN A 383 -13.46 -5.23 -6.30
C GLN A 383 -12.04 -5.02 -5.72
N TRP A 384 -11.15 -4.43 -6.52
CA TRP A 384 -9.75 -4.18 -6.15
C TRP A 384 -9.58 -3.51 -4.78
N PHE A 385 -10.50 -2.61 -4.39
CA PHE A 385 -10.42 -1.89 -3.11
C PHE A 385 -10.69 -2.82 -1.92
N LEU A 386 -11.72 -3.68 -2.00
CA LEU A 386 -11.99 -4.70 -0.98
C LEU A 386 -10.81 -5.66 -0.84
N GLN A 387 -10.25 -6.12 -1.97
CA GLN A 387 -9.05 -6.96 -1.96
C GLN A 387 -7.85 -6.25 -1.33
N SER A 388 -7.68 -4.95 -1.56
CA SER A 388 -6.59 -4.17 -0.97
C SER A 388 -6.77 -4.00 0.55
N LEU A 389 -8.00 -3.77 1.01
CA LEU A 389 -8.33 -3.75 2.44
C LEU A 389 -8.10 -5.12 3.08
N ALA A 390 -8.52 -6.21 2.43
CA ALA A 390 -8.35 -7.56 2.93
C ALA A 390 -6.87 -7.96 3.09
N LEU A 391 -5.99 -7.48 2.21
CA LEU A 391 -4.54 -7.67 2.33
C LEU A 391 -3.94 -7.00 3.57
N VAL A 392 -4.60 -6.01 4.17
CA VAL A 392 -4.18 -5.46 5.48
C VAL A 392 -4.29 -6.52 6.58
N SER A 393 -5.20 -7.49 6.48
CA SER A 393 -5.23 -8.62 7.42
C SER A 393 -3.95 -9.46 7.38
N VAL A 394 -3.30 -9.56 6.21
CA VAL A 394 -2.02 -10.25 6.03
C VAL A 394 -0.87 -9.39 6.56
N GLN A 395 -0.95 -8.06 6.40
CA GLN A 395 0.04 -7.12 6.95
C GLN A 395 0.09 -7.21 8.48
N GLN A 396 -1.07 -7.17 9.13
CA GLN A 396 -1.16 -6.99 10.58
C GLN A 396 -1.06 -8.32 11.35
N THR A 397 -1.18 -9.48 10.71
CA THR A 397 -1.19 -10.79 11.41
C THR A 397 -0.02 -11.65 11.00
N GLY A 398 0.83 -11.98 11.97
CA GLY A 398 1.99 -12.85 11.78
C GLY A 398 2.65 -13.20 13.11
N TYR A 399 3.75 -13.94 13.05
CA TYR A 399 4.57 -14.24 14.22
C TYR A 399 5.56 -13.11 14.49
N VAL A 400 5.80 -12.84 15.78
CA VAL A 400 6.96 -12.11 16.31
C VAL A 400 7.47 -12.89 17.52
N LYS A 401 8.75 -12.74 17.87
CA LYS A 401 9.37 -13.37 19.04
C LYS A 401 8.97 -12.68 20.35
N SER A 402 8.90 -11.36 20.36
CA SER A 402 8.64 -10.58 21.57
C SER A 402 7.17 -10.53 22.00
N ALA A 403 6.23 -10.99 21.18
CA ALA A 403 4.80 -10.92 21.49
C ALA A 403 4.00 -12.10 20.91
N SER A 404 2.94 -12.47 21.62
CA SER A 404 1.98 -13.50 21.22
C SER A 404 0.61 -13.18 21.83
N LEU A 405 -0.35 -14.10 21.73
CA LEU A 405 -1.62 -14.04 22.46
C LEU A 405 -1.55 -14.74 23.83
N TRP A 406 -0.59 -15.64 24.00
CA TRP A 406 -0.41 -16.46 25.20
C TRP A 406 1.02 -16.31 25.72
N PRO A 407 1.24 -16.49 27.04
CA PRO A 407 2.56 -16.25 27.64
C PRO A 407 3.59 -17.31 27.22
N ASP A 408 3.13 -18.55 26.99
CA ASP A 408 3.99 -19.72 26.76
C ASP A 408 3.72 -20.43 25.43
N LYS A 409 2.91 -19.82 24.54
CA LYS A 409 2.55 -20.38 23.22
C LYS A 409 2.71 -19.30 22.16
N ALA A 410 3.60 -19.54 21.19
CA ALA A 410 3.73 -18.68 20.02
C ALA A 410 2.58 -18.95 19.05
N VAL A 411 1.78 -17.92 18.76
CA VAL A 411 0.69 -17.96 17.76
C VAL A 411 0.72 -16.67 16.93
N PRO A 412 0.19 -16.70 15.70
CA PRO A 412 0.02 -15.48 14.92
C PRO A 412 -0.88 -14.52 15.69
N SER A 413 -0.44 -13.28 15.84
CA SER A 413 -1.15 -12.27 16.61
C SER A 413 -1.36 -11.02 15.76
N LEU A 414 -2.49 -10.36 15.96
CA LEU A 414 -2.80 -9.10 15.29
C LEU A 414 -2.02 -7.94 15.93
N ALA A 415 -1.23 -7.23 15.13
CA ALA A 415 -0.71 -5.91 15.44
C ALA A 415 -1.83 -4.87 15.27
N ALA A 416 -1.93 -3.89 16.18
CA ALA A 416 -2.86 -2.78 15.99
C ALA A 416 -2.51 -1.98 14.73
N GLY A 417 -1.24 -1.65 14.54
CA GLY A 417 -0.76 -0.99 13.33
C GLY A 417 0.77 -1.04 13.22
N VAL A 418 1.28 -1.01 12.00
CA VAL A 418 2.72 -1.04 11.75
C VAL A 418 3.22 0.31 11.27
N PRO A 419 4.41 0.78 11.73
CA PRO A 419 5.38 0.02 12.54
C PRO A 419 5.25 0.23 14.05
N HIS A 420 4.44 1.19 14.53
CA HIS A 420 4.48 1.63 15.93
C HIS A 420 3.97 0.60 16.94
N PHE A 421 3.03 -0.26 16.55
CA PHE A 421 2.34 -1.23 17.40
C PHE A 421 2.56 -2.66 16.87
N ALA A 422 3.80 -2.96 16.47
CA ALA A 422 4.12 -4.18 15.75
C ALA A 422 4.82 -5.26 16.60
N VAL A 423 5.46 -4.90 17.71
CA VAL A 423 6.29 -5.83 18.50
C VAL A 423 6.13 -5.58 19.99
N GLU A 424 6.67 -6.48 20.80
CA GLU A 424 6.68 -6.41 22.27
C GLU A 424 5.27 -6.22 22.86
N TRP A 425 5.20 -5.60 24.04
CA TRP A 425 3.95 -5.30 24.72
C TRP A 425 3.00 -4.51 23.81
N ALA A 426 3.51 -3.61 22.97
CA ALA A 426 2.73 -2.70 22.15
C ALA A 426 1.99 -3.37 20.97
N ARG A 427 2.15 -4.67 20.73
CA ARG A 427 1.54 -5.34 19.56
C ARG A 427 0.02 -5.50 19.68
N CYS A 428 -0.46 -6.08 20.77
CA CYS A 428 -1.84 -6.56 20.88
C CYS A 428 -2.67 -5.75 21.88
N TRP A 429 -3.67 -5.05 21.35
CA TRP A 429 -4.62 -4.25 22.11
C TRP A 429 -6.04 -4.82 21.95
N GLY A 430 -6.70 -5.17 23.05
CA GLY A 430 -8.02 -5.81 23.04
C GLY A 430 -9.07 -4.97 22.33
N ARG A 431 -9.03 -3.65 22.51
CA ARG A 431 -9.90 -2.72 21.77
C ARG A 431 -9.71 -2.86 20.25
N ASP A 432 -8.50 -2.64 19.77
CA ASP A 432 -8.15 -2.68 18.34
C ASP A 432 -8.44 -4.06 17.73
N VAL A 433 -8.12 -5.13 18.45
CA VAL A 433 -8.42 -6.50 18.03
C VAL A 433 -9.91 -6.68 17.81
N PHE A 434 -10.75 -6.38 18.79
CA PHE A 434 -12.18 -6.69 18.70
C PHE A 434 -12.98 -5.71 17.83
N ILE A 435 -12.46 -4.52 17.57
CA ILE A 435 -12.97 -3.65 16.51
C ILE A 435 -12.61 -4.19 15.12
N SER A 436 -11.40 -4.73 14.95
CA SER A 436 -10.89 -5.15 13.64
C SER A 436 -11.32 -6.56 13.22
N ILE A 437 -11.62 -7.44 14.18
CA ILE A 437 -11.76 -8.88 13.97
C ILE A 437 -12.87 -9.24 12.96
N ARG A 438 -13.97 -8.48 12.98
CA ARG A 438 -15.11 -8.71 12.09
C ARG A 438 -14.70 -8.54 10.63
N GLY A 439 -14.09 -7.40 10.28
CA GLY A 439 -13.64 -7.16 8.91
C GLY A 439 -12.38 -7.94 8.54
N LEU A 440 -11.33 -7.90 9.36
CA LEU A 440 -10.03 -8.46 9.00
C LEU A 440 -9.97 -9.97 9.08
N PHE A 441 -10.76 -10.62 9.94
CA PHE A 441 -10.78 -12.08 10.06
C PHE A 441 -12.09 -12.69 9.57
N LEU A 442 -13.24 -12.31 10.11
CA LEU A 442 -14.51 -12.97 9.73
C LEU A 442 -14.86 -12.69 8.27
N GLY A 443 -14.78 -11.42 7.84
CA GLY A 443 -15.03 -11.00 6.46
C GLY A 443 -14.03 -11.55 5.44
N THR A 444 -12.84 -11.98 5.90
CA THR A 444 -11.81 -12.62 5.05
C THR A 444 -11.79 -14.14 5.17
N GLY A 445 -12.65 -14.75 6.00
CA GLY A 445 -12.71 -16.21 6.21
C GLY A 445 -11.66 -16.80 7.15
N ARG A 446 -10.95 -15.96 7.92
CA ARG A 446 -9.90 -16.36 8.88
C ARG A 446 -10.46 -16.71 10.26
N PHE A 447 -11.39 -17.67 10.28
CA PHE A 447 -12.15 -18.02 11.48
C PHE A 447 -11.25 -18.59 12.59
N GLU A 448 -10.24 -19.40 12.25
CA GLU A 448 -9.33 -19.97 13.25
C GLU A 448 -8.52 -18.91 13.98
N GLU A 449 -7.99 -17.90 13.27
CA GLU A 449 -7.31 -16.79 13.92
C GLU A 449 -8.27 -15.97 14.78
N ALA A 450 -9.50 -15.72 14.33
CA ALA A 450 -10.50 -15.04 15.15
C ALA A 450 -10.81 -15.81 16.44
N ARG A 451 -11.01 -17.12 16.31
CA ARG A 451 -11.24 -18.05 17.42
C ARG A 451 -10.10 -17.97 18.44
N GLU A 452 -8.85 -18.08 17.99
CA GLU A 452 -7.68 -18.04 18.87
C GLU A 452 -7.58 -16.72 19.65
N HIS A 453 -7.86 -15.58 19.01
CA HIS A 453 -7.87 -14.27 19.68
C HIS A 453 -8.97 -14.18 20.73
N ILE A 454 -10.20 -14.61 20.43
CA ILE A 454 -11.31 -14.60 21.39
C ILE A 454 -10.97 -15.48 22.61
N LEU A 455 -10.44 -16.69 22.39
CA LEU A 455 -10.06 -17.60 23.49
C LEU A 455 -8.93 -17.02 24.34
N ALA A 456 -7.92 -16.41 23.73
CA ALA A 456 -6.79 -15.82 24.45
C ALA A 456 -7.23 -14.67 25.36
N PHE A 457 -8.02 -13.71 24.85
CA PHE A 457 -8.54 -12.62 25.66
C PHE A 457 -9.57 -13.09 26.69
N GLY A 458 -10.39 -14.09 26.35
CA GLY A 458 -11.30 -14.74 27.30
C GLY A 458 -10.55 -15.43 28.45
N SER A 459 -9.33 -15.91 28.22
CA SER A 459 -8.50 -16.52 29.27
C SER A 459 -8.09 -15.51 30.34
N VAL A 460 -7.91 -14.25 29.95
CA VAL A 460 -7.48 -13.15 30.82
C VAL A 460 -8.63 -12.25 31.25
N LEU A 461 -9.89 -12.64 31.15
CA LEU A 461 -10.96 -11.84 31.77
C LEU A 461 -10.71 -11.77 33.29
N LYS A 462 -10.75 -10.55 33.82
CA LYS A 462 -10.61 -10.24 35.24
C LYS A 462 -11.45 -9.01 35.54
N HIS A 463 -11.97 -8.88 36.74
CA HIS A 463 -12.90 -7.80 37.09
C HIS A 463 -14.25 -7.86 36.38
N GLY A 464 -14.49 -8.82 35.47
CA GLY A 464 -15.58 -8.73 34.48
C GLY A 464 -15.21 -7.92 33.24
N MET A 465 -13.92 -7.62 33.07
CA MET A 465 -13.35 -6.77 32.03
C MET A 465 -12.35 -7.54 31.15
N ILE A 466 -12.25 -7.11 29.89
CA ILE A 466 -11.18 -7.51 28.98
C ILE A 466 -10.10 -6.43 29.01
N PRO A 467 -8.81 -6.79 29.06
CA PRO A 467 -7.74 -5.80 29.13
C PRO A 467 -7.60 -5.03 27.82
N ASN A 468 -7.09 -3.80 27.90
CA ASN A 468 -6.67 -3.07 26.71
C ASN A 468 -5.34 -3.64 26.23
N LEU A 469 -4.29 -3.52 27.03
CA LEU A 469 -2.98 -4.10 26.71
C LEU A 469 -2.97 -5.58 27.09
N LEU A 470 -2.74 -6.48 26.12
CA LEU A 470 -2.69 -7.92 26.41
C LEU A 470 -1.34 -8.35 27.00
N SER A 471 -0.23 -7.80 26.52
CA SER A 471 1.14 -8.21 26.88
C SER A 471 1.34 -9.73 26.85
N SER A 472 0.90 -10.38 25.77
CA SER A 472 0.90 -11.84 25.61
C SER A 472 0.19 -12.62 26.72
N GLY A 473 -0.74 -12.00 27.44
CA GLY A 473 -1.46 -12.62 28.57
C GLY A 473 -0.62 -12.78 29.85
N ASP A 474 0.61 -12.27 29.87
CA ASP A 474 1.50 -12.32 31.04
C ASP A 474 1.11 -11.24 32.06
N ALA A 475 1.16 -9.98 31.61
CA ALA A 475 0.88 -8.78 32.39
C ALA A 475 -0.18 -7.88 31.71
N PRO A 476 -1.42 -8.37 31.52
CA PRO A 476 -2.48 -7.58 30.90
C PRO A 476 -2.89 -6.38 31.77
N ARG A 477 -3.27 -5.25 31.13
CA ARG A 477 -3.72 -4.02 31.81
C ARG A 477 -5.21 -3.75 31.59
N TYR A 478 -5.95 -3.53 32.67
CA TYR A 478 -7.41 -3.36 32.68
C TYR A 478 -7.81 -1.89 32.90
N ASN A 479 -7.36 -1.02 32.00
CA ASN A 479 -7.70 0.40 32.00
C ASN A 479 -8.78 0.78 30.98
N ALA A 480 -9.27 -0.18 30.17
CA ALA A 480 -10.31 0.05 29.16
C ALA A 480 -11.67 -0.50 29.61
N ARG A 481 -12.68 0.37 29.58
CA ARG A 481 -14.09 0.04 29.87
C ARG A 481 -14.86 -0.43 28.65
N ASP A 482 -14.41 -0.05 27.47
CA ASP A 482 -15.02 -0.38 26.18
C ASP A 482 -14.58 -1.74 25.62
N SER A 483 -13.35 -2.18 25.89
CA SER A 483 -12.79 -3.43 25.34
C SER A 483 -13.67 -4.67 25.60
N ILE A 484 -14.30 -4.80 26.76
CA ILE A 484 -15.21 -5.91 27.06
C ILE A 484 -16.44 -5.91 26.13
N TRP A 485 -16.96 -4.74 25.77
CA TRP A 485 -18.17 -4.64 24.96
C TRP A 485 -17.89 -4.93 23.49
N PHE A 486 -16.75 -4.47 22.98
CA PHE A 486 -16.26 -4.89 21.67
C PHE A 486 -15.96 -6.39 21.62
N PHE A 487 -15.40 -6.97 22.69
CA PHE A 487 -15.19 -8.42 22.81
C PHE A 487 -16.50 -9.21 22.75
N LEU A 488 -17.53 -8.80 23.49
CA LEU A 488 -18.83 -9.46 23.47
C LEU A 488 -19.51 -9.31 22.10
N GLN A 489 -19.37 -8.16 21.44
CA GLN A 489 -19.82 -7.98 20.06
C GLN A 489 -19.05 -8.88 19.07
N ALA A 490 -17.74 -9.02 19.23
CA ALA A 490 -16.94 -9.92 18.42
C ALA A 490 -17.35 -11.40 18.57
N ILE A 491 -17.75 -11.83 19.78
CA ILE A 491 -18.30 -13.18 19.97
C ILE A 491 -19.62 -13.35 19.23
N GLN A 492 -20.50 -12.35 19.27
CA GLN A 492 -21.74 -12.35 18.50
C GLN A 492 -21.48 -12.47 17.00
N ASP A 493 -20.56 -11.66 16.48
CA ASP A 493 -20.17 -11.68 15.08
C ASP A 493 -19.53 -13.02 14.70
N TYR A 494 -18.67 -13.60 15.56
CA TYR A 494 -18.08 -14.91 15.35
C TYR A 494 -19.15 -16.00 15.27
N ILE A 495 -20.07 -16.07 16.23
CA ILE A 495 -21.15 -17.08 16.25
C ILE A 495 -22.06 -16.93 15.02
N ARG A 496 -22.30 -15.70 14.55
CA ARG A 496 -23.11 -15.43 13.37
C ARG A 496 -22.45 -15.88 12.07
N LEU A 497 -21.13 -15.69 11.94
CA LEU A 497 -20.41 -15.79 10.66
C LEU A 497 -19.53 -17.04 10.54
N ALA A 498 -18.99 -17.54 11.66
CA ALA A 498 -18.09 -18.69 11.65
C ALA A 498 -18.88 -20.01 11.55
N PRO A 499 -18.34 -21.03 10.87
CA PRO A 499 -19.00 -22.34 10.76
C PRO A 499 -19.28 -23.05 12.10
N GLU A 500 -18.52 -22.74 13.16
CA GLU A 500 -18.70 -23.31 14.51
C GLU A 500 -20.03 -22.88 15.15
N GLY A 501 -20.56 -21.71 14.78
CA GLY A 501 -21.86 -21.23 15.24
C GLY A 501 -22.03 -21.22 16.76
N ASP A 502 -23.23 -21.56 17.22
CA ASP A 502 -23.60 -21.55 18.65
C ASP A 502 -22.78 -22.54 19.50
N GLU A 503 -22.20 -23.59 18.91
CA GLU A 503 -21.35 -24.56 19.64
C GLU A 503 -20.12 -23.89 20.26
N PHE A 504 -19.69 -22.75 19.69
CA PHE A 504 -18.60 -21.97 20.25
C PHE A 504 -18.87 -21.52 21.69
N LEU A 505 -20.13 -21.31 22.09
CA LEU A 505 -20.51 -20.98 23.46
C LEU A 505 -20.04 -22.02 24.48
N LYS A 506 -19.97 -23.30 24.07
CA LYS A 506 -19.55 -24.42 24.90
C LYS A 506 -18.04 -24.65 24.88
N THR A 507 -17.29 -23.92 24.04
CA THR A 507 -15.83 -24.03 24.00
C THR A 507 -15.23 -23.63 25.34
N LYS A 508 -14.36 -24.50 25.86
CA LYS A 508 -13.66 -24.28 27.13
C LYS A 508 -12.39 -23.47 26.93
N VAL A 509 -12.16 -22.55 27.86
CA VAL A 509 -10.98 -21.70 27.95
C VAL A 509 -10.34 -21.91 29.32
N ARG A 510 -9.05 -22.25 29.35
CA ARG A 510 -8.28 -22.23 30.60
C ARG A 510 -8.09 -20.79 31.04
N ARG A 511 -8.35 -20.52 32.31
CA ARG A 511 -8.41 -19.16 32.85
C ARG A 511 -7.09 -18.74 33.50
N ARG A 512 -6.48 -17.66 32.99
CA ARG A 512 -5.26 -17.05 33.54
C ARG A 512 -5.49 -16.51 34.95
N PHE A 513 -6.65 -15.90 35.18
CA PHE A 513 -7.13 -15.45 36.49
C PHE A 513 -8.35 -16.26 36.93
N LEU A 514 -8.54 -16.43 38.23
CA LEU A 514 -9.66 -17.21 38.77
C LEU A 514 -11.01 -16.50 38.45
N PRO A 515 -12.05 -17.23 37.97
CA PRO A 515 -13.36 -16.64 37.72
C PRO A 515 -13.95 -16.00 38.98
N TYR A 516 -14.56 -14.82 38.84
CA TYR A 516 -15.15 -14.03 39.94
C TYR A 516 -14.19 -13.60 41.06
N ASP A 517 -12.89 -13.77 40.89
CA ASP A 517 -11.86 -13.36 41.84
C ASP A 517 -10.95 -12.29 41.20
N ASP A 518 -10.88 -11.14 41.86
CA ASP A 518 -10.16 -9.95 41.41
C ASP A 518 -8.68 -9.93 41.83
N THR A 519 -8.21 -10.97 42.52
CA THR A 519 -6.83 -11.09 42.98
C THR A 519 -5.88 -11.16 41.79
N TRP A 520 -4.91 -10.25 41.77
CA TRP A 520 -3.80 -10.33 40.81
C TRP A 520 -2.74 -11.32 41.31
N PHE A 521 -2.21 -12.12 40.40
CA PHE A 521 -1.07 -13.00 40.66
C PHE A 521 -0.25 -13.22 39.38
N PRO A 522 1.08 -13.43 39.51
CA PRO A 522 1.98 -13.58 38.36
C PRO A 522 1.74 -14.92 37.63
N LYS A 523 2.27 -15.07 36.41
CA LYS A 523 1.96 -16.21 35.52
C LYS A 523 2.45 -17.56 36.05
N ASP A 524 3.50 -17.54 36.87
CA ASP A 524 4.12 -18.69 37.50
C ASP A 524 3.40 -19.14 38.78
N ASP A 525 2.38 -18.40 39.24
CA ASP A 525 1.55 -18.80 40.37
C ASP A 525 0.79 -20.12 40.05
N PRO A 526 0.72 -21.09 40.98
CA PRO A 526 -0.01 -22.35 40.78
C PRO A 526 -1.49 -22.22 40.41
N ARG A 527 -2.11 -21.07 40.70
CA ARG A 527 -3.51 -20.77 40.33
C ARG A 527 -3.67 -20.49 38.84
N THR A 528 -2.61 -20.09 38.15
CA THR A 528 -2.63 -19.77 36.72
C THR A 528 -3.09 -20.97 35.90
N TYR A 529 -4.14 -20.78 35.10
CA TYR A 529 -4.74 -21.83 34.27
C TYR A 529 -5.24 -23.06 35.06
N SER A 530 -5.48 -22.93 36.38
CA SER A 530 -6.00 -24.00 37.25
C SER A 530 -7.51 -24.22 37.14
N LYS A 531 -8.21 -23.26 36.54
CA LYS A 531 -9.66 -23.28 36.30
C LYS A 531 -9.95 -23.13 34.81
N GLU A 532 -11.14 -23.56 34.43
CA GLU A 532 -11.68 -23.42 33.08
C GLU A 532 -13.06 -22.78 33.15
N SER A 533 -13.39 -22.02 32.11
CA SER A 533 -14.72 -21.45 31.88
C SER A 533 -15.11 -21.76 30.44
N THR A 534 -16.38 -22.02 30.19
CA THR A 534 -16.90 -21.99 28.82
C THR A 534 -17.06 -20.55 28.33
N ILE A 535 -17.17 -20.32 27.03
CA ILE A 535 -17.44 -18.97 26.50
C ILE A 535 -18.73 -18.40 27.08
N GLU A 536 -19.78 -19.22 27.26
CA GLU A 536 -21.00 -18.77 27.92
C GLU A 536 -20.81 -18.34 29.37
N ASP A 537 -19.93 -19.01 30.13
CA ASP A 537 -19.57 -18.61 31.49
C ASP A 537 -18.81 -17.28 31.52
N ILE A 538 -17.94 -17.04 30.53
CA ILE A 538 -17.19 -15.79 30.39
C ILE A 538 -18.14 -14.62 30.12
N ILE A 539 -19.11 -14.81 29.21
CA ILE A 539 -20.14 -13.83 28.92
C ILE A 539 -20.99 -13.55 30.17
N GLN A 540 -21.40 -14.62 30.87
CA GLN A 540 -22.21 -14.50 32.09
C GLN A 540 -21.44 -13.76 33.19
N GLU A 541 -20.15 -14.07 33.38
CA GLU A 541 -19.29 -13.40 34.34
C GLU A 541 -19.19 -11.90 34.04
N ALA A 542 -18.94 -11.53 32.79
CA ALA A 542 -18.85 -10.12 32.40
C ALA A 542 -20.13 -9.35 32.74
N LEU A 543 -21.31 -9.87 32.36
CA LEU A 543 -22.58 -9.20 32.65
C LEU A 543 -22.93 -9.18 34.13
N GLN A 544 -22.70 -10.29 34.84
CA GLN A 544 -22.98 -10.40 36.27
C GLN A 544 -22.10 -9.44 37.09
N ARG A 545 -20.83 -9.29 36.71
CA ARG A 545 -19.89 -8.34 37.33
C ARG A 545 -20.33 -6.89 37.13
N HIS A 546 -20.74 -6.51 35.92
CA HIS A 546 -21.27 -5.17 35.68
C HIS A 546 -22.58 -4.91 36.44
N ALA A 547 -23.50 -5.87 36.47
CA ALA A 547 -24.79 -5.73 37.14
C ALA A 547 -24.66 -5.61 38.67
N SER A 548 -23.69 -6.31 39.26
CA SER A 548 -23.39 -6.21 40.70
C SER A 548 -22.61 -4.94 41.07
N GLY A 549 -22.01 -4.27 40.09
CA GLY A 549 -21.14 -3.11 40.29
C GLY A 549 -19.72 -3.52 40.65
N MET A 550 -18.75 -2.74 40.18
CA MET A 550 -17.33 -3.06 40.26
C MET A 550 -16.57 -1.85 40.78
N ARG A 551 -15.76 -2.07 41.81
CA ARG A 551 -14.84 -1.06 42.34
C ARG A 551 -13.50 -1.72 42.61
N TYR A 552 -12.49 -1.32 41.86
CA TYR A 552 -11.15 -1.87 42.01
C TYR A 552 -10.10 -0.80 41.73
N ARG A 553 -8.90 -1.04 42.23
CA ARG A 553 -7.70 -0.29 41.85
C ARG A 553 -6.91 -1.14 40.88
N GLU A 554 -6.40 -0.56 39.80
CA GLU A 554 -5.54 -1.26 38.84
C GLU A 554 -4.43 -2.01 39.59
N ALA A 555 -4.25 -3.28 39.25
CA ALA A 555 -3.17 -4.06 39.84
C ALA A 555 -1.83 -3.40 39.50
N ASN A 556 -0.93 -3.35 40.48
CA ASN A 556 0.40 -2.74 40.33
C ASN A 556 0.36 -1.22 40.04
N ALA A 557 -0.72 -0.53 40.43
CA ALA A 557 -0.88 0.92 40.28
C ALA A 557 0.34 1.72 40.76
N GLY A 558 0.76 2.66 39.92
CA GLY A 558 1.90 3.54 40.14
C GLY A 558 2.71 3.80 38.85
N PRO A 559 3.82 4.56 38.95
CA PRO A 559 4.58 5.02 37.80
C PRO A 559 5.15 3.93 36.89
N GLN A 560 5.21 2.68 37.37
CA GLN A 560 5.73 1.54 36.61
C GLN A 560 4.78 1.07 35.50
N ILE A 561 3.46 1.18 35.71
CA ILE A 561 2.45 0.79 34.70
C ILE A 561 1.89 1.99 33.95
N ASP A 562 1.98 3.19 34.54
CA ASP A 562 1.62 4.46 33.92
C ASP A 562 2.35 5.60 34.61
N SER A 563 3.36 6.18 33.94
CA SER A 563 4.19 7.26 34.49
C SER A 563 3.53 8.64 34.43
N GLN A 564 2.40 8.76 33.73
CA GLN A 564 1.74 10.04 33.48
C GLN A 564 0.48 10.19 34.35
N MET A 565 -0.26 9.12 34.56
CA MET A 565 -1.52 9.10 35.30
C MET A 565 -1.36 9.50 36.77
N LYS A 566 -2.36 10.23 37.30
CA LYS A 566 -2.47 10.54 38.73
C LYS A 566 -2.92 9.33 39.55
N ASP A 567 -2.71 9.38 40.87
CA ASP A 567 -3.07 8.27 41.77
C ASP A 567 -4.55 7.86 41.68
N GLU A 568 -5.43 8.85 41.52
CA GLU A 568 -6.87 8.66 41.41
C GLU A 568 -7.28 7.97 40.10
N GLY A 569 -6.48 8.13 39.04
CA GLY A 569 -6.77 7.57 37.71
C GLY A 569 -6.74 6.04 37.70
N PHE A 570 -5.96 5.43 38.59
CA PHE A 570 -5.88 3.97 38.75
C PHE A 570 -7.13 3.36 39.42
N ASN A 571 -8.02 4.18 39.96
CA ASN A 571 -9.23 3.70 40.62
C ASN A 571 -10.38 3.61 39.59
N GLN A 572 -10.95 2.42 39.45
CA GLN A 572 -12.09 2.15 38.59
C GLN A 572 -13.35 1.97 39.44
N ASP A 573 -14.42 2.63 39.01
CA ASP A 573 -15.78 2.50 39.56
C ASP A 573 -16.73 2.38 38.36
N ILE A 574 -17.47 1.26 38.29
CA ILE A 574 -18.39 0.95 37.21
C ILE A 574 -19.67 0.39 37.82
N LYS A 575 -20.81 0.95 37.43
CA LYS A 575 -22.12 0.59 37.97
C LYS A 575 -23.22 0.76 36.94
N VAL A 576 -24.30 0.02 37.11
CA VAL A 576 -25.54 0.20 36.34
C VAL A 576 -26.47 1.14 37.10
N ASP A 577 -26.97 2.19 36.44
CA ASP A 577 -28.12 2.92 36.94
C ASP A 577 -29.40 2.15 36.58
N TRP A 578 -30.00 1.47 37.56
CA TRP A 578 -31.16 0.62 37.31
C TRP A 578 -32.46 1.38 36.98
N ASN A 579 -32.47 2.71 37.08
CA ASN A 579 -33.59 3.52 36.57
C ASN A 579 -33.58 3.58 35.04
N THR A 580 -32.40 3.59 34.43
CA THR A 580 -32.21 3.74 32.98
C THR A 580 -31.65 2.46 32.32
N GLY A 581 -31.05 1.56 33.09
CA GLY A 581 -30.31 0.40 32.60
C GLY A 581 -28.90 0.74 32.08
N LEU A 582 -28.47 1.99 32.12
CA LEU A 582 -27.20 2.45 31.54
C LEU A 582 -26.00 2.12 32.44
N ILE A 583 -24.86 1.83 31.82
CA ILE A 583 -23.59 1.62 32.52
C ILE A 583 -22.85 2.95 32.66
N PHE A 584 -22.58 3.32 33.90
CA PHE A 584 -21.74 4.43 34.28
C PHE A 584 -20.38 3.92 34.69
N GLY A 585 -19.31 4.61 34.30
CA GLY A 585 -18.02 4.34 34.90
C GLY A 585 -16.92 5.29 34.51
N GLY A 586 -15.76 5.08 35.14
CA GLY A 586 -14.59 5.94 34.97
C GLY A 586 -14.62 7.17 35.88
N ASN A 587 -13.65 8.06 35.70
CA ASN A 587 -13.57 9.34 36.39
C ASN A 587 -12.75 10.35 35.56
N GLN A 588 -12.77 11.62 35.96
CA GLN A 588 -12.06 12.71 35.27
C GLN A 588 -10.53 12.59 35.24
N SER A 589 -9.94 11.63 35.97
CA SER A 589 -8.50 11.35 35.99
C SER A 589 -8.12 10.08 35.21
N ASN A 590 -9.06 9.44 34.50
CA ASN A 590 -8.79 8.22 33.72
C ASN A 590 -9.32 8.27 32.29
N CYS A 591 -8.91 7.26 31.52
CA CYS A 591 -9.09 7.15 30.07
C CYS A 591 -9.74 5.81 29.69
N GLY A 592 -10.96 5.56 30.17
CA GLY A 592 -11.62 4.26 30.03
C GLY A 592 -12.16 3.91 28.64
N THR A 593 -12.00 4.75 27.63
CA THR A 593 -12.57 4.52 26.28
C THR A 593 -11.51 4.78 25.22
N TRP A 594 -11.72 4.39 23.98
CA TRP A 594 -10.78 4.57 22.87
C TRP A 594 -10.22 5.98 22.68
N MET A 595 -10.93 7.00 23.15
CA MET A 595 -10.41 8.35 23.27
C MET A 595 -9.53 8.49 24.52
N ASP A 596 -8.38 7.81 24.56
CA ASP A 596 -7.63 7.51 25.79
C ASP A 596 -6.33 8.31 26.02
N LYS A 597 -6.12 9.43 25.33
CA LYS A 597 -4.90 10.22 25.54
C LYS A 597 -4.78 10.80 26.95
N MET A 598 -3.85 10.24 27.74
CA MET A 598 -3.40 10.82 29.01
C MET A 598 -2.42 11.97 28.75
N GLY A 599 -2.66 13.14 29.35
CA GLY A 599 -1.76 14.29 29.22
C GLY A 599 -0.40 14.03 29.88
N GLU A 600 0.67 14.50 29.23
CA GLU A 600 2.07 14.25 29.64
C GLU A 600 2.88 15.55 29.87
N SER A 601 2.42 16.69 29.34
CA SER A 601 3.21 17.92 29.37
C SER A 601 3.26 18.54 30.77
N GLU A 602 4.43 18.48 31.40
CA GLU A 602 4.70 19.24 32.64
C GLU A 602 4.68 20.74 32.36
N LYS A 603 5.27 21.15 31.23
CA LYS A 603 5.40 22.55 30.82
C LYS A 603 4.05 23.23 30.59
N ALA A 604 3.12 22.54 29.95
CA ALA A 604 1.76 23.04 29.75
C ALA A 604 0.83 22.78 30.96
N GLY A 605 1.32 22.14 32.03
CA GLY A 605 0.52 21.79 33.20
C GLY A 605 -0.56 20.73 32.95
N SER A 606 -0.40 19.89 31.92
CA SER A 606 -1.37 18.87 31.51
C SER A 606 -1.00 17.44 31.93
N LYS A 607 0.17 17.22 32.54
CA LYS A 607 0.59 15.90 33.02
C LYS A 607 -0.43 15.27 33.99
N GLY A 608 -0.86 14.06 33.65
CA GLY A 608 -1.87 13.31 34.41
C GLY A 608 -3.28 13.87 34.30
N VAL A 609 -3.54 14.75 33.32
CA VAL A 609 -4.87 15.26 33.01
C VAL A 609 -5.32 14.72 31.64
N PRO A 610 -6.26 13.75 31.62
CA PRO A 610 -6.81 13.19 30.38
C PRO A 610 -7.24 14.27 29.39
N GLY A 611 -6.97 14.05 28.10
CA GLY A 611 -7.47 14.89 27.00
C GLY A 611 -8.99 14.80 26.83
N THR A 612 -9.50 13.58 27.02
CA THR A 612 -10.89 13.17 26.77
C THR A 612 -11.33 12.12 27.81
N PRO A 613 -11.45 12.48 29.10
CA PRO A 613 -12.01 11.55 30.07
C PRO A 613 -13.50 11.35 29.75
N ARG A 614 -13.85 10.17 29.23
CA ARG A 614 -15.23 9.85 28.83
C ARG A 614 -15.96 9.09 29.93
N ASP A 615 -15.95 9.63 31.15
CA ASP A 615 -16.64 9.07 32.29
C ASP A 615 -18.17 9.27 32.19
N GLY A 616 -18.91 8.60 33.07
CA GLY A 616 -20.36 8.52 32.95
C GLY A 616 -20.79 7.40 31.99
N ALA A 617 -21.92 7.60 31.31
CA ALA A 617 -22.45 6.63 30.35
C ALA A 617 -22.04 7.00 28.91
N ALA A 618 -21.14 6.20 28.33
CA ALA A 618 -20.70 6.36 26.96
C ALA A 618 -21.68 5.70 25.98
N ILE A 619 -21.99 6.39 24.88
CA ILE A 619 -23.03 5.96 23.94
C ILE A 619 -22.71 4.61 23.28
N GLU A 620 -21.45 4.37 22.90
CA GLU A 620 -21.05 3.12 22.25
C GLU A 620 -21.13 1.92 23.20
N ILE A 621 -20.77 2.10 24.47
CA ILE A 621 -20.91 1.06 25.50
C ILE A 621 -22.37 0.71 25.70
N THR A 622 -23.25 1.72 25.72
CA THR A 622 -24.70 1.50 25.84
C THR A 622 -25.25 0.70 24.66
N GLY A 623 -24.88 1.05 23.43
CA GLY A 623 -25.32 0.33 22.24
C GLY A 623 -24.82 -1.13 22.22
N LEU A 624 -23.54 -1.35 22.52
CA LEU A 624 -22.95 -2.69 22.56
C LEU A 624 -23.53 -3.56 23.69
N LEU A 625 -23.81 -2.98 24.86
CA LEU A 625 -24.52 -3.64 25.95
C LEU A 625 -25.92 -4.07 25.50
N TYR A 626 -26.70 -3.14 24.92
CA TYR A 626 -28.05 -3.45 24.45
C TYR A 626 -28.05 -4.57 23.40
N SER A 627 -27.15 -4.50 22.43
CA SER A 627 -26.93 -5.56 21.42
C SER A 627 -26.72 -6.92 22.10
N THR A 628 -25.80 -6.97 23.07
CA THR A 628 -25.49 -8.18 23.85
C THR A 628 -26.70 -8.72 24.61
N LEU A 629 -27.44 -7.86 25.32
CA LEU A 629 -28.59 -8.27 26.12
C LEU A 629 -29.72 -8.84 25.25
N VAL A 630 -30.01 -8.19 24.12
CA VAL A 630 -31.02 -8.66 23.15
C VAL A 630 -30.59 -10.00 22.56
N TRP A 631 -29.33 -10.16 22.19
CA TRP A 631 -28.78 -11.40 21.67
C TRP A 631 -28.91 -12.55 22.68
N LEU A 632 -28.50 -12.35 23.93
CA LEU A 632 -28.60 -13.37 24.98
C LEU A 632 -30.04 -13.72 25.33
N ALA A 633 -30.93 -12.74 25.39
CA ALA A 633 -32.35 -13.00 25.61
C ALA A 633 -32.94 -13.89 24.50
N LYS A 634 -32.57 -13.65 23.24
CA LYS A 634 -32.96 -14.50 22.10
C LYS A 634 -32.37 -15.91 22.21
N LEU A 635 -31.07 -16.04 22.51
CA LEU A 635 -30.43 -17.34 22.67
C LEU A 635 -31.02 -18.15 23.82
N HIS A 636 -31.31 -17.50 24.95
CA HIS A 636 -31.94 -18.16 26.09
C HIS A 636 -33.33 -18.68 25.73
N LYS A 637 -34.17 -17.84 25.09
CA LYS A 637 -35.49 -18.27 24.58
C LYS A 637 -35.40 -19.44 23.60
N ALA A 638 -34.32 -19.52 22.82
CA ALA A 638 -34.05 -20.62 21.90
C ALA A 638 -33.44 -21.87 22.59
N GLY A 639 -33.21 -21.85 23.90
CA GLY A 639 -32.59 -22.94 24.65
C GLY A 639 -31.09 -23.10 24.41
N LYS A 640 -30.44 -22.11 23.80
CA LYS A 640 -29.01 -22.13 23.42
C LYS A 640 -28.10 -21.47 24.45
N TYR A 641 -28.65 -20.66 25.36
CA TYR A 641 -27.91 -20.03 26.46
C TYR A 641 -28.56 -20.37 27.80
N PRO A 642 -27.82 -20.90 28.79
CA PRO A 642 -28.42 -21.48 30.00
C PRO A 642 -28.92 -20.43 31.00
N TYR A 643 -28.44 -19.19 30.92
CA TYR A 643 -28.79 -18.13 31.86
C TYR A 643 -29.90 -17.23 31.30
N GLU A 644 -30.87 -16.85 32.15
CA GLU A 644 -31.94 -15.90 31.77
C GLU A 644 -31.70 -14.48 32.30
N SER A 645 -30.84 -14.35 33.32
CA SER A 645 -30.73 -13.15 34.16
C SER A 645 -29.36 -13.00 34.80
N VAL A 646 -29.14 -11.82 35.38
CA VAL A 646 -28.06 -11.49 36.30
C VAL A 646 -28.64 -10.93 37.59
N LYS A 647 -27.84 -10.88 38.65
CA LYS A 647 -28.22 -10.27 39.93
C LYS A 647 -27.66 -8.85 40.05
N LYS A 648 -28.48 -7.92 40.53
CA LYS A 648 -28.05 -6.57 40.91
C LYS A 648 -27.21 -6.61 42.20
N ALA A 649 -26.66 -5.47 42.58
CA ALA A 649 -25.88 -5.32 43.82
C ALA A 649 -26.63 -5.74 45.09
N ASP A 650 -27.96 -5.57 45.13
CA ASP A 650 -28.83 -5.99 46.25
C ASP A 650 -29.22 -7.48 46.20
N GLY A 651 -28.73 -8.22 45.20
CA GLY A 651 -29.04 -9.63 44.98
C GLY A 651 -30.34 -9.89 44.20
N THR A 652 -31.14 -8.87 43.89
CA THR A 652 -32.36 -9.04 43.10
C THR A 652 -32.03 -9.43 41.65
N PRO A 653 -32.73 -10.41 41.06
CA PRO A 653 -32.51 -10.76 39.67
C PRO A 653 -33.07 -9.68 38.73
N VAL A 654 -32.48 -9.59 37.55
CA VAL A 654 -32.99 -8.83 36.40
C VAL A 654 -32.70 -9.65 35.13
N THR A 655 -33.74 -9.96 34.38
CA THR A 655 -33.59 -10.73 33.14
C THR A 655 -32.91 -9.89 32.06
N PHE A 656 -32.31 -10.56 31.06
CA PHE A 656 -31.70 -9.85 29.94
C PHE A 656 -32.72 -9.02 29.15
N ASP A 657 -33.94 -9.53 28.97
CA ASP A 657 -35.05 -8.79 28.36
C ASP A 657 -35.44 -7.54 29.18
N GLU A 658 -35.57 -7.66 30.50
CA GLU A 658 -35.91 -6.53 31.37
C GLU A 658 -34.81 -5.46 31.36
N TRP A 659 -33.54 -5.86 31.36
CA TRP A 659 -32.42 -4.92 31.29
C TRP A 659 -32.39 -4.22 29.92
N ALA A 660 -32.50 -4.98 28.83
CA ALA A 660 -32.58 -4.41 27.48
C ALA A 660 -33.77 -3.45 27.34
N GLY A 661 -34.95 -3.82 27.86
CA GLY A 661 -36.15 -2.98 27.87
C GLY A 661 -35.93 -1.65 28.58
N ARG A 662 -35.31 -1.66 29.77
CA ARG A 662 -34.97 -0.41 30.49
C ARG A 662 -34.09 0.51 29.66
N ILE A 663 -33.06 -0.02 29.00
CA ILE A 663 -32.20 0.77 28.13
C ILE A 663 -33.03 1.33 26.98
N LYS A 664 -33.82 0.49 26.30
CA LYS A 664 -34.64 0.90 25.15
C LYS A 664 -35.62 2.03 25.51
N ASP A 665 -36.28 1.93 26.65
CA ASP A 665 -37.28 2.91 27.10
C ASP A 665 -36.65 4.26 27.49
N ASN A 666 -35.36 4.28 27.83
CA ASN A 666 -34.67 5.49 28.32
C ASN A 666 -33.63 6.06 27.35
N PHE A 667 -33.19 5.30 26.34
CA PHE A 667 -32.05 5.66 25.49
C PHE A 667 -32.25 7.00 24.78
N GLU A 668 -33.34 7.15 24.03
CA GLU A 668 -33.69 8.40 23.33
C GLU A 668 -33.75 9.57 24.32
N LYS A 669 -34.46 9.40 25.43
CA LYS A 669 -34.57 10.43 26.47
C LYS A 669 -33.21 10.89 27.01
N CYS A 670 -32.25 9.97 27.19
CA CYS A 670 -30.95 10.28 27.78
C CYS A 670 -29.97 10.91 26.76
N TYR A 671 -29.96 10.39 25.53
CA TYR A 671 -28.92 10.72 24.54
C TYR A 671 -29.38 11.67 23.45
N TYR A 672 -30.66 11.73 23.06
CA TYR A 672 -31.07 12.60 21.98
C TYR A 672 -31.20 14.06 22.44
N VAL A 673 -30.74 14.99 21.60
CA VAL A 673 -30.93 16.43 21.76
C VAL A 673 -31.84 16.91 20.63
N PRO A 674 -33.09 17.31 20.92
CA PRO A 674 -34.06 17.62 19.89
C PRO A 674 -33.68 18.86 19.08
N GLU A 675 -34.14 18.91 17.83
CA GLU A 675 -33.90 20.01 16.89
C GLU A 675 -34.43 21.35 17.43
N SER A 676 -35.59 21.33 18.10
CA SER A 676 -36.18 22.50 18.77
C SER A 676 -35.98 22.46 20.28
N ALA A 677 -35.70 23.62 20.88
CA ALA A 677 -35.64 23.77 22.34
C ALA A 677 -37.00 23.57 23.03
N ASP A 678 -38.10 23.76 22.29
CA ASP A 678 -39.45 23.56 22.83
C ASP A 678 -39.74 22.09 23.19
N GLU A 679 -38.96 21.16 22.64
CA GLU A 679 -39.07 19.73 22.89
C GLU A 679 -38.18 19.24 24.03
N ASP A 680 -37.31 20.11 24.59
CA ASP A 680 -36.33 19.73 25.62
C ASP A 680 -36.99 19.07 26.84
N ALA A 681 -38.23 19.44 27.17
CA ALA A 681 -38.97 18.84 28.30
C ALA A 681 -39.23 17.32 28.15
N ASN A 682 -39.13 16.77 26.94
CA ASN A 682 -39.30 15.35 26.67
C ASN A 682 -37.98 14.55 26.84
N TYR A 683 -36.85 15.25 26.93
CA TYR A 683 -35.50 14.69 26.97
C TYR A 683 -34.77 15.16 28.24
N ASP A 684 -33.70 14.47 28.67
CA ASP A 684 -32.86 14.96 29.77
C ASP A 684 -31.82 15.94 29.21
N VAL A 685 -32.24 17.16 28.87
CA VAL A 685 -31.41 18.17 28.18
C VAL A 685 -31.27 19.44 29.00
N ASN A 686 -30.03 19.91 29.14
CA ASN A 686 -29.68 21.20 29.71
C ASN A 686 -29.37 22.20 28.58
N SER A 687 -30.39 22.93 28.14
CA SER A 687 -30.32 23.83 26.97
C SER A 687 -29.22 24.89 27.06
N ALA A 688 -28.79 25.27 28.26
CA ALA A 688 -27.81 26.34 28.48
C ALA A 688 -26.38 25.97 28.03
N ILE A 689 -26.10 24.68 27.87
CA ILE A 689 -24.77 24.16 27.52
C ILE A 689 -24.76 23.33 26.24
N VAL A 690 -25.88 23.30 25.51
CA VAL A 690 -25.99 22.63 24.20
C VAL A 690 -25.20 23.42 23.16
N ASN A 691 -24.22 22.79 22.52
CA ASN A 691 -23.51 23.37 21.37
C ASN A 691 -24.35 23.24 20.08
N ARG A 692 -24.86 22.03 19.81
CA ARG A 692 -25.62 21.71 18.59
C ARG A 692 -26.84 20.84 18.91
N ARG A 693 -27.92 21.05 18.16
CA ARG A 693 -29.19 20.31 18.24
C ARG A 693 -29.35 19.32 17.09
N GLY A 694 -30.28 18.37 17.22
CA GLY A 694 -30.46 17.28 16.25
C GLY A 694 -29.32 16.25 16.32
N ILE A 695 -28.74 16.05 17.50
CA ILE A 695 -27.60 15.16 17.74
C ILE A 695 -27.96 14.07 18.74
N TYR A 696 -27.17 12.99 18.75
CA TYR A 696 -27.06 12.12 19.91
C TYR A 696 -25.80 12.52 20.68
N LYS A 697 -25.97 12.79 21.97
CA LYS A 697 -24.90 13.10 22.92
C LYS A 697 -23.82 12.03 22.90
N ASP A 698 -22.58 12.45 23.09
CA ASP A 698 -21.46 11.52 23.19
C ASP A 698 -21.46 10.75 24.52
N LEU A 699 -21.83 11.45 25.59
CA LEU A 699 -21.89 10.96 26.96
C LEU A 699 -23.22 11.36 27.60
N TYR A 700 -23.59 10.65 28.66
CA TYR A 700 -24.70 11.03 29.53
C TYR A 700 -24.25 11.05 30.98
N LYS A 701 -24.35 12.24 31.61
CA LYS A 701 -23.94 12.55 32.98
C LYS A 701 -22.46 12.23 33.25
N SER A 702 -21.58 12.74 32.37
CA SER A 702 -20.13 12.75 32.59
C SER A 702 -19.72 13.75 33.68
N GLY A 703 -18.44 13.75 34.06
CA GLY A 703 -17.91 14.65 35.09
C GLY A 703 -17.92 16.12 34.69
N LYS A 704 -17.93 16.43 33.38
CA LYS A 704 -18.10 17.79 32.85
C LYS A 704 -19.27 17.83 31.89
N GLU A 705 -20.39 18.37 32.33
CA GLU A 705 -21.67 18.26 31.62
C GLU A 705 -21.62 18.71 30.14
N PHE A 706 -20.80 19.70 29.78
CA PHE A 706 -20.67 20.12 28.37
C PHE A 706 -20.06 19.02 27.47
N GLU A 707 -19.26 18.10 28.01
CA GLU A 707 -18.67 16.97 27.29
C GLU A 707 -19.77 15.97 26.85
N ASP A 708 -20.92 15.93 27.54
CA ASP A 708 -22.11 15.18 27.12
C ASP A 708 -22.63 15.67 25.76
N TYR A 709 -22.72 16.98 25.58
CA TYR A 709 -23.37 17.63 24.44
C TYR A 709 -22.44 17.86 23.24
N GLN A 710 -21.27 17.20 23.20
CA GLN A 710 -20.35 17.30 22.08
C GLN A 710 -20.79 16.39 20.93
N LEU A 711 -20.89 16.95 19.72
CA LEU A 711 -21.04 16.14 18.52
C LEU A 711 -19.70 15.43 18.21
N ARG A 712 -19.69 14.11 18.34
CA ARG A 712 -18.55 13.23 18.09
C ARG A 712 -18.92 12.04 17.21
N ALA A 713 -17.90 11.33 16.70
CA ALA A 713 -18.06 10.19 15.81
C ALA A 713 -18.36 8.85 16.51
N ASN A 714 -18.81 8.86 17.78
CA ASN A 714 -19.01 7.64 18.58
C ASN A 714 -20.42 7.05 18.47
N PHE A 715 -21.45 7.89 18.37
CA PHE A 715 -22.85 7.44 18.26
C PHE A 715 -23.13 6.49 17.08
N PRO A 716 -22.43 6.58 15.92
CA PRO A 716 -22.63 5.61 14.84
C PRO A 716 -22.30 4.18 15.26
N ILE A 717 -21.40 3.97 16.23
CA ILE A 717 -21.10 2.63 16.75
C ILE A 717 -22.37 2.01 17.32
N ALA A 718 -23.07 2.72 18.21
CA ALA A 718 -24.35 2.28 18.76
C ALA A 718 -25.42 2.08 17.67
N MET A 719 -25.50 2.97 16.68
CA MET A 719 -26.42 2.84 15.55
C MET A 719 -26.18 1.58 14.71
N THR A 720 -24.93 1.13 14.55
CA THR A 720 -24.64 -0.09 13.79
C THR A 720 -25.05 -1.36 14.51
N VAL A 721 -24.73 -1.48 15.81
CA VAL A 721 -24.95 -2.70 16.60
C VAL A 721 -26.36 -2.78 17.21
N ALA A 722 -26.98 -1.63 17.46
CA ALA A 722 -28.26 -1.51 18.14
C ALA A 722 -29.18 -0.48 17.44
N PRO A 723 -29.48 -0.64 16.15
CA PRO A 723 -30.28 0.33 15.39
C PRO A 723 -31.69 0.50 15.97
N ASP A 724 -32.20 -0.50 16.69
CA ASP A 724 -33.51 -0.45 17.32
C ASP A 724 -33.59 0.60 18.42
N LEU A 725 -32.49 1.05 19.01
CA LEU A 725 -32.51 2.07 20.07
C LEU A 725 -32.93 3.46 19.57
N PHE A 726 -32.92 3.67 18.26
CA PHE A 726 -33.02 4.99 17.66
C PHE A 726 -34.37 5.18 16.96
N ASP A 727 -34.92 6.39 17.05
CA ASP A 727 -35.91 6.86 16.08
C ASP A 727 -35.25 7.05 14.71
N ASP A 728 -35.87 6.50 13.66
CA ASP A 728 -35.27 6.47 12.32
C ASP A 728 -35.04 7.87 11.73
N LYS A 729 -35.90 8.85 12.05
CA LYS A 729 -35.76 10.22 11.54
C LYS A 729 -34.68 10.97 12.30
N HIS A 730 -34.67 10.86 13.63
CA HIS A 730 -33.64 11.44 14.48
C HIS A 730 -32.25 10.90 14.11
N ALA A 731 -32.14 9.58 13.93
CA ALA A 731 -30.89 8.92 13.54
C ALA A 731 -30.37 9.44 12.20
N LEU A 732 -31.24 9.46 11.18
CA LEU A 732 -30.85 9.93 9.85
C LEU A 732 -30.46 11.41 9.86
N HIS A 733 -31.17 12.26 10.61
CA HIS A 733 -30.81 13.66 10.78
C HIS A 733 -29.41 13.80 11.38
N ALA A 734 -29.14 13.11 12.50
CA ALA A 734 -27.85 13.14 13.18
C ALA A 734 -26.71 12.62 12.28
N LEU A 735 -26.96 11.58 11.48
CA LEU A 735 -26.00 11.05 10.50
C LEU A 735 -25.74 12.05 9.35
N CYS A 736 -26.76 12.72 8.82
CA CYS A 736 -26.58 13.78 7.83
C CYS A 736 -25.79 14.97 8.40
N LEU A 737 -25.97 15.26 9.68
CA LEU A 737 -25.22 16.29 10.38
C LEU A 737 -23.75 15.89 10.57
N ALA A 738 -23.48 14.65 11.01
CA ALA A 738 -22.13 14.12 11.10
C ALA A 738 -21.43 14.07 9.72
N ASP A 739 -22.16 13.72 8.65
CA ASP A 739 -21.66 13.74 7.28
C ASP A 739 -21.19 15.13 6.82
N LYS A 740 -21.89 16.17 7.29
CA LYS A 740 -21.60 17.56 6.94
C LYS A 740 -20.53 18.18 7.83
N VAL A 741 -20.51 17.83 9.11
CA VAL A 741 -19.73 18.53 10.14
C VAL A 741 -18.47 17.77 10.54
N LEU A 742 -18.56 16.45 10.70
CA LEU A 742 -17.45 15.62 11.20
C LEU A 742 -16.69 14.91 10.10
N ARG A 743 -17.35 14.54 8.99
CA ARG A 743 -16.70 13.72 7.96
C ARG A 743 -15.64 14.51 7.18
N GLY A 744 -14.38 14.15 7.39
CA GLY A 744 -13.26 14.55 6.55
C GLY A 744 -13.21 13.78 5.22
N PRO A 745 -12.14 13.95 4.42
CA PRO A 745 -12.01 13.23 3.15
C PRO A 745 -11.82 11.71 3.32
N THR A 746 -11.25 11.27 4.44
CA THR A 746 -10.94 9.86 4.74
C THR A 746 -11.39 9.46 6.14
N GLY A 747 -11.07 10.27 7.14
CA GLY A 747 -11.45 10.06 8.53
C GLY A 747 -12.66 10.88 8.99
N MET A 748 -13.15 10.56 10.17
CA MET A 748 -14.13 11.34 10.92
C MET A 748 -13.40 12.20 11.96
N ALA A 749 -13.64 13.50 11.95
CA ALA A 749 -13.18 14.40 13.00
C ALA A 749 -13.72 13.92 14.35
N THR A 750 -12.83 13.82 15.33
CA THR A 750 -13.15 13.31 16.67
C THR A 750 -13.98 14.27 17.51
N LEU A 751 -14.05 15.54 17.11
CA LEU A 751 -14.86 16.58 17.75
C LEU A 751 -15.36 17.57 16.69
N ASP A 752 -16.56 18.12 16.90
CA ASP A 752 -17.15 19.20 16.09
C ASP A 752 -16.18 20.39 15.92
N PRO A 753 -15.89 20.83 14.68
CA PRO A 753 -15.08 22.01 14.41
C PRO A 753 -15.58 23.33 15.02
N ALA A 754 -16.86 23.40 15.41
CA ALA A 754 -17.44 24.55 16.09
C ALA A 754 -17.18 24.57 17.62
N ASP A 755 -16.70 23.47 18.20
CA ASP A 755 -16.40 23.38 19.64
C ASP A 755 -15.12 24.18 19.98
N LEU A 756 -15.12 24.84 21.14
CA LEU A 756 -13.99 25.65 21.60
C LEU A 756 -12.72 24.81 21.84
N ASN A 757 -12.86 23.50 22.07
CA ASN A 757 -11.76 22.56 22.30
C ASN A 757 -11.23 21.93 21.00
N TYR A 758 -11.80 22.24 19.84
CA TYR A 758 -11.37 21.65 18.57
C TYR A 758 -9.96 22.10 18.18
N ARG A 759 -9.01 21.16 18.17
CA ARG A 759 -7.59 21.33 17.81
C ARG A 759 -7.16 20.17 16.89
N PRO A 760 -7.29 20.28 15.57
CA PRO A 760 -7.22 19.13 14.65
C PRO A 760 -5.83 18.74 14.18
N TYR A 761 -4.78 19.29 14.80
CA TYR A 761 -3.39 19.03 14.43
C TYR A 761 -2.67 18.30 15.56
N TYR A 762 -2.65 16.97 15.49
CA TYR A 762 -1.93 16.15 16.45
C TYR A 762 -0.43 16.19 16.18
N ARG A 763 0.33 16.66 17.16
CA ARG A 763 1.80 16.64 17.15
C ARG A 763 2.28 16.09 18.48
N ASN A 764 2.65 14.81 18.52
CA ASN A 764 3.00 14.15 19.77
C ASN A 764 4.30 14.69 20.37
N SER A 765 5.20 15.18 19.51
CA SER A 765 6.48 15.78 19.90
C SER A 765 6.39 17.23 20.40
N GLU A 766 5.23 17.88 20.30
CA GLU A 766 5.08 19.29 20.68
C GLU A 766 5.40 19.55 22.16
N ASP A 767 6.32 20.49 22.42
CA ASP A 767 6.77 20.87 23.77
C ASP A 767 6.48 22.36 24.08
N SER A 768 5.25 22.77 23.80
CA SER A 768 4.73 24.12 24.06
C SER A 768 4.13 24.27 25.47
N GLU A 769 3.66 25.49 25.79
CA GLU A 769 2.88 25.78 27.00
C GLU A 769 1.36 25.64 26.75
N ASP A 770 0.94 25.23 25.55
CA ASP A 770 -0.47 25.07 25.21
C ASP A 770 -1.04 23.80 25.86
N PHE A 771 -1.94 23.98 26.82
CA PHE A 771 -2.61 22.91 27.55
C PHE A 771 -3.39 21.95 26.64
N ALA A 772 -3.92 22.41 25.51
CA ALA A 772 -4.74 21.60 24.63
C ALA A 772 -3.91 20.71 23.70
N THR A 773 -2.77 21.19 23.20
CA THR A 773 -2.01 20.52 22.12
C THR A 773 -0.69 19.91 22.57
N SER A 774 -0.03 20.45 23.59
CA SER A 774 1.29 19.99 24.03
C SER A 774 1.29 18.49 24.35
N LYS A 775 2.35 17.79 23.89
CA LYS A 775 2.50 16.32 23.94
C LYS A 775 1.31 15.56 23.34
N GLY A 776 0.64 16.18 22.38
CA GLY A 776 -0.46 15.59 21.63
C GLY A 776 -1.74 15.34 22.43
N ARG A 777 -2.01 16.10 23.50
CA ARG A 777 -3.24 15.94 24.32
C ARG A 777 -4.54 16.05 23.48
N ASN A 778 -4.47 16.69 22.32
CA ASN A 778 -5.56 16.84 21.35
C ASN A 778 -5.81 15.62 20.44
N TYR A 779 -5.20 14.46 20.71
CA TYR A 779 -5.30 13.24 19.88
C TYR A 779 -6.74 12.87 19.46
N HIS A 780 -7.72 13.14 20.33
CA HIS A 780 -9.15 12.89 20.09
C HIS A 780 -10.00 14.16 20.21
N GLN A 781 -9.46 15.32 19.87
CA GLN A 781 -10.14 16.62 19.95
C GLN A 781 -10.14 17.36 18.61
N GLY A 782 -10.26 16.64 17.50
CA GLY A 782 -10.29 17.21 16.16
C GLY A 782 -9.59 16.43 15.06
N PRO A 783 -8.49 15.68 15.32
CA PRO A 783 -7.90 14.81 14.31
C PRO A 783 -8.95 13.86 13.72
N GLU A 784 -8.77 13.52 12.45
CA GLU A 784 -9.71 12.75 11.65
C GLU A 784 -9.31 11.28 11.67
N TRP A 785 -10.05 10.46 12.40
CA TRP A 785 -9.76 9.03 12.58
C TRP A 785 -10.47 8.18 11.52
N LEU A 786 -9.82 7.14 11.01
CA LEU A 786 -10.35 6.38 9.87
C LEU A 786 -11.31 5.24 10.27
N TRP A 787 -11.07 4.56 11.38
CA TRP A 787 -11.96 3.47 11.81
C TRP A 787 -13.41 3.90 12.10
N PRO A 788 -13.71 5.11 12.67
CA PRO A 788 -15.09 5.56 12.85
C PRO A 788 -15.78 5.86 11.52
N THR A 789 -15.03 6.11 10.42
CA THR A 789 -15.62 6.24 9.08
C THR A 789 -16.38 4.97 8.69
N GLY A 790 -15.86 3.78 9.05
CA GLY A 790 -16.55 2.52 8.79
C GLY A 790 -17.90 2.44 9.50
N PHE A 791 -17.91 2.70 10.82
CA PHE A 791 -19.16 2.73 11.60
C PHE A 791 -20.14 3.80 11.10
N PHE A 792 -19.65 5.00 10.80
CA PHE A 792 -20.45 6.07 10.23
C PHE A 792 -21.12 5.66 8.91
N LEU A 793 -20.35 5.10 7.97
CA LEU A 793 -20.89 4.71 6.66
C LEU A 793 -21.87 3.54 6.77
N ARG A 794 -21.61 2.58 7.68
CA ARG A 794 -22.53 1.47 7.98
C ARG A 794 -23.85 1.97 8.54
N ALA A 795 -23.81 2.87 9.51
CA ALA A 795 -25.00 3.49 10.09
C ALA A 795 -25.76 4.31 9.04
N LEU A 796 -25.05 5.12 8.24
CA LEU A 796 -25.63 5.91 7.15
C LEU A 796 -26.34 5.02 6.13
N LEU A 797 -25.70 3.93 5.68
CA LEU A 797 -26.31 2.98 4.76
C LEU A 797 -27.59 2.40 5.35
N LYS A 798 -27.52 1.87 6.57
CA LYS A 798 -28.64 1.20 7.26
C LYS A 798 -29.85 2.12 7.40
N PHE A 799 -29.67 3.33 7.94
CA PHE A 799 -30.78 4.26 8.15
C PHE A 799 -31.27 4.93 6.86
N ASP A 800 -30.41 5.14 5.86
CA ASP A 800 -30.86 5.65 4.56
C ASP A 800 -31.68 4.60 3.80
N LEU A 801 -31.30 3.30 3.89
CA LEU A 801 -32.06 2.21 3.30
C LEU A 801 -33.45 2.04 3.93
N LYS A 802 -33.59 2.21 5.25
CA LYS A 802 -34.90 2.11 5.95
C LYS A 802 -35.98 3.03 5.38
N ARG A 803 -35.62 4.22 4.89
CA ARG A 803 -36.57 5.17 4.28
C ARG A 803 -36.79 4.99 2.77
N ARG A 804 -36.02 4.12 2.12
CA ARG A 804 -36.00 3.97 0.65
C ARG A 804 -36.73 2.70 0.23
N ALA A 805 -37.82 2.87 -0.51
CA ALA A 805 -38.68 1.76 -0.92
C ALA A 805 -38.38 1.22 -2.32
N THR A 806 -37.96 2.08 -3.26
CA THR A 806 -37.72 1.66 -4.65
C THR A 806 -36.28 1.16 -4.85
N ARG A 807 -36.08 0.34 -5.87
CA ARG A 807 -34.75 -0.14 -6.25
C ARG A 807 -33.82 1.00 -6.64
N GLU A 808 -34.33 1.99 -7.36
CA GLU A 808 -33.60 3.18 -7.77
C GLU A 808 -33.15 3.98 -6.54
N ASP A 809 -34.05 4.17 -5.57
CA ASP A 809 -33.73 4.85 -4.32
C ASP A 809 -32.65 4.09 -3.55
N ARG A 810 -32.81 2.77 -3.35
CA ARG A 810 -31.82 1.93 -2.66
C ARG A 810 -30.47 2.00 -3.35
N THR A 811 -30.43 1.96 -4.68
CA THR A 811 -29.21 2.14 -5.48
C THR A 811 -28.52 3.46 -5.14
N GLU A 812 -29.27 4.55 -4.98
CA GLU A 812 -28.71 5.85 -4.57
C GLU A 812 -28.07 5.78 -3.17
N ALA A 813 -28.62 5.03 -2.20
CA ALA A 813 -27.97 4.86 -0.90
C ALA A 813 -26.58 4.22 -1.03
N PHE A 814 -26.46 3.14 -1.81
CA PHE A 814 -25.17 2.50 -2.08
C PHE A 814 -24.19 3.43 -2.81
N GLN A 815 -24.69 4.23 -3.77
CA GLN A 815 -23.87 5.23 -4.47
C GLN A 815 -23.37 6.32 -3.52
N GLN A 816 -24.22 6.81 -2.62
CA GLN A 816 -23.86 7.85 -1.64
C GLN A 816 -22.72 7.38 -0.74
N VAL A 817 -22.79 6.16 -0.21
CA VAL A 817 -21.72 5.57 0.58
C VAL A 817 -20.46 5.35 -0.26
N THR A 818 -20.60 4.83 -1.48
CA THR A 818 -19.46 4.59 -2.39
C THR A 818 -18.71 5.88 -2.72
N ARG A 819 -19.42 7.00 -2.94
CA ARG A 819 -18.81 8.32 -3.20
C ARG A 819 -17.97 8.79 -2.00
N ARG A 820 -18.39 8.47 -0.77
CA ARG A 820 -17.67 8.83 0.47
C ARG A 820 -16.40 8.00 0.70
N LEU A 821 -16.21 6.89 -0.01
CA LEU A 821 -14.99 6.08 0.05
C LEU A 821 -13.87 6.59 -0.88
N ALA A 822 -14.10 7.64 -1.67
CA ALA A 822 -13.15 8.11 -2.68
C ALA A 822 -11.78 8.47 -2.08
N GLY A 823 -11.75 9.13 -0.92
CA GLY A 823 -10.50 9.45 -0.23
C GLY A 823 -9.74 8.20 0.21
N CYS A 824 -10.43 7.23 0.82
CA CYS A 824 -9.80 5.98 1.29
C CYS A 824 -9.27 5.15 0.12
N LYS A 825 -10.00 5.09 -1.00
CA LYS A 825 -9.55 4.45 -2.26
C LYS A 825 -8.28 5.09 -2.80
N LYS A 826 -8.20 6.42 -2.80
CA LYS A 826 -7.00 7.15 -3.23
C LYS A 826 -5.83 6.86 -2.28
N MET A 827 -6.07 6.98 -0.96
CA MET A 827 -5.05 6.79 0.06
C MET A 827 -4.40 5.40 0.00
N ILE A 828 -5.17 4.30 -0.02
CA ILE A 828 -4.58 2.96 -0.01
C ILE A 828 -3.73 2.67 -1.27
N LYS A 829 -4.04 3.34 -2.39
CA LYS A 829 -3.31 3.20 -3.65
C LYS A 829 -2.00 4.00 -3.65
N GLU A 830 -1.99 5.17 -3.03
CA GLU A 830 -0.85 6.09 -2.99
C GLU A 830 0.07 5.85 -1.78
N ASN A 831 -0.45 5.23 -0.71
CA ASN A 831 0.31 4.93 0.50
C ASN A 831 1.31 3.80 0.22
N VAL A 832 2.60 4.09 0.41
CA VAL A 832 3.70 3.13 0.25
C VAL A 832 3.58 1.92 1.19
N TRP A 833 2.81 2.03 2.27
CA TRP A 833 2.51 0.92 3.20
C TRP A 833 1.39 -0.01 2.72
N ALA A 834 0.72 0.32 1.61
CA ALA A 834 -0.42 -0.41 1.07
C ALA A 834 -1.57 -0.64 2.07
N GLY A 835 -1.81 0.36 2.92
CA GLY A 835 -2.87 0.34 3.93
C GLY A 835 -3.50 1.71 4.14
N LEU A 836 -4.37 1.80 5.14
CA LEU A 836 -4.99 3.04 5.58
C LEU A 836 -4.40 3.48 6.91
N VAL A 837 -4.10 4.78 7.01
CA VAL A 837 -3.50 5.36 8.22
C VAL A 837 -4.45 5.30 9.41
N GLU A 838 -3.93 5.46 10.63
CA GLU A 838 -4.73 5.58 11.85
C GLU A 838 -5.67 6.78 11.81
N LEU A 839 -5.06 7.92 11.49
CA LEU A 839 -5.68 9.21 11.52
C LEU A 839 -4.97 10.17 10.57
N THR A 840 -5.68 11.20 10.19
CA THR A 840 -5.15 12.36 9.50
C THR A 840 -5.35 13.60 10.36
N GLN A 841 -4.65 14.66 10.02
CA GLN A 841 -4.98 15.98 10.55
C GLN A 841 -6.27 16.48 9.89
N LYS A 842 -6.56 17.77 10.05
CA LYS A 842 -7.66 18.45 9.37
C LYS A 842 -7.63 18.23 7.85
N ASN A 843 -8.78 17.92 7.27
CA ASN A 843 -9.01 17.79 5.84
C ASN A 843 -8.03 16.83 5.14
N ASN A 844 -7.75 15.67 5.74
CA ASN A 844 -6.83 14.66 5.21
C ASN A 844 -5.38 15.17 5.01
N GLU A 845 -4.96 16.21 5.72
CA GLU A 845 -3.53 16.58 5.78
C GLU A 845 -2.75 15.46 6.50
N PRO A 846 -1.58 15.03 5.97
CA PRO A 846 -0.80 13.95 6.57
C PRO A 846 -0.41 14.23 8.03
N CYS A 847 -0.62 13.24 8.90
CA CYS A 847 -0.14 13.28 10.27
C CYS A 847 1.16 12.47 10.39
N PRO A 848 2.32 13.11 10.69
CA PRO A 848 3.60 12.40 10.78
C PRO A 848 3.68 11.41 11.95
N ASP A 849 2.88 11.64 13.00
CA ASP A 849 2.80 10.77 14.18
C ASP A 849 1.74 9.66 14.03
N SER A 850 0.97 9.64 12.92
CA SER A 850 -0.02 8.59 12.69
C SER A 850 0.67 7.31 12.26
N SER A 851 0.22 6.18 12.79
CA SER A 851 0.57 4.89 12.21
C SER A 851 0.14 4.86 10.73
N PRO A 852 1.03 4.51 9.79
CA PRO A 852 0.76 4.60 8.36
C PRO A 852 -0.12 3.46 7.83
N THR A 853 -0.30 2.37 8.58
CA THR A 853 -1.29 1.33 8.30
C THR A 853 -1.83 0.75 9.61
N GLN A 854 -3.16 0.64 9.69
CA GLN A 854 -3.87 0.32 10.93
C GLN A 854 -4.98 -0.71 10.71
N ALA A 855 -5.08 -1.67 11.64
CA ALA A 855 -5.95 -2.83 11.54
C ALA A 855 -7.43 -2.43 11.46
N TRP A 856 -7.91 -1.68 12.45
CA TRP A 856 -9.30 -1.21 12.54
C TRP A 856 -9.74 -0.32 11.38
N SER A 857 -8.83 0.48 10.81
CA SER A 857 -9.16 1.39 9.71
C SER A 857 -9.52 0.63 8.45
N ALA A 858 -8.83 -0.49 8.19
CA ALA A 858 -9.22 -1.40 7.12
C ALA A 858 -10.40 -2.30 7.53
N GLY A 859 -10.37 -2.87 8.74
CA GLY A 859 -11.40 -3.76 9.27
C GLY A 859 -12.81 -3.15 9.20
N CYS A 860 -12.98 -1.93 9.72
CA CYS A 860 -14.28 -1.26 9.74
C CYS A 860 -14.79 -0.85 8.33
N LEU A 861 -13.92 -0.75 7.32
CA LEU A 861 -14.36 -0.55 5.93
C LEU A 861 -14.71 -1.87 5.23
N ILE A 862 -14.08 -2.99 5.60
CA ILE A 862 -14.53 -4.32 5.16
C ILE A 862 -15.92 -4.59 5.75
N ASP A 863 -16.13 -4.22 7.02
CA ASP A 863 -17.43 -4.36 7.67
C ASP A 863 -18.58 -3.71 6.89
N LEU A 864 -18.32 -2.56 6.26
CA LEU A 864 -19.27 -1.88 5.40
C LEU A 864 -19.61 -2.70 4.15
N TYR A 865 -18.62 -3.34 3.54
CA TYR A 865 -18.86 -4.21 2.38
C TYR A 865 -19.66 -5.45 2.77
N MET A 866 -19.41 -6.02 3.95
CA MET A 866 -20.18 -7.14 4.49
C MET A 866 -21.64 -6.73 4.70
N ASP A 867 -21.89 -5.61 5.39
CA ASP A 867 -23.26 -5.11 5.60
C ASP A 867 -23.96 -4.78 4.27
N ALA A 868 -23.24 -4.19 3.31
CA ALA A 868 -23.79 -3.88 2.01
C ALA A 868 -24.15 -5.12 1.18
N ALA A 869 -23.40 -6.22 1.33
CA ALA A 869 -23.72 -7.49 0.69
C ALA A 869 -24.99 -8.11 1.32
N GLU A 870 -25.08 -8.14 2.64
CA GLU A 870 -26.28 -8.62 3.37
C GLU A 870 -27.54 -7.84 2.91
N GLU A 871 -27.45 -6.52 2.79
CA GLU A 871 -28.58 -5.66 2.34
C GLU A 871 -28.95 -5.84 0.85
N GLN A 872 -28.07 -6.39 0.02
CA GLN A 872 -28.35 -6.72 -1.38
C GLN A 872 -29.02 -8.09 -1.53
N GLU A 873 -28.70 -9.05 -0.65
CA GLU A 873 -29.30 -10.38 -0.68
C GLU A 873 -30.79 -10.34 -0.30
N VAL A 874 -31.17 -9.49 0.66
CA VAL A 874 -32.58 -9.23 1.02
C VAL A 874 -33.41 -8.69 -0.16
N GLU A 875 -32.79 -8.16 -1.22
CA GLU A 875 -33.50 -7.74 -2.45
C GLU A 875 -33.75 -8.90 -3.43
N ARG A 876 -33.02 -10.02 -3.32
CA ARG A 876 -33.13 -11.17 -4.23
C ARG A 876 -34.17 -12.18 -3.79
N ASP A 877 -34.48 -12.23 -2.50
CA ASP A 877 -35.54 -13.03 -1.88
C ASP A 877 -36.85 -12.22 -1.79
#